data_AF-G7WBZ0-F1
#
_entry.id   AF-G7WBZ0-F1
#
_cell.length_a   1.000
_cell.length_b   1.000
_cell.length_c   1.000
_cell.angle_alpha   90.00
_cell.angle_beta   90.00
_cell.angle_gamma   90.00
#
_symmetry.space_group_name_H-M   'P 1'
#
loop_
_entity.id
_entity.type
_entity.pdbx_description
1 polymer ?
#
loop_
_entity_poly.entity_id
_entity_poly.type
_entity_poly.pdbx_seq_one_letter_code
_entity_poly.pdbx_strand_id
1 'polypeptide(L)'
;MNVKPGTVINDVKKCVDEIIHYIGKEIFFSMPLALGKPVLFINELYRRAKEDPELKLTIITALTLEKPKGHTDLERRFLGPLADRVFAGVPEFDFMLDFRAGKLPKNVEIYEFFSKAGGYLNNPVAQQNHLASNYTHANRDALALGGNVFAQLVGFREINGKMMYSMSCNTDVGLEAIQNLKALRAQGKKVAIIAEANKNMPFMYGDAVVEADSYDIILEGPQFDYELFCPPKDPVALADHMIGINVSTLIKDGGTIQVGIGALGDAIVSGLIMRNEQNPLYQEVLEKTGINKRYGNLIAEWGGTGVFRKGLYGSSEMFVDAFMQMYKSGILKRRVFESIPLMKLINSGELTPEHIPSDIIDQLIEIQGIHPNLSEDDFKFLVDFGILKQGLRFEKGFIFDETAQYSADLSIEKNRLEIRHLLGKELLGGQVIIGAFFVGPKAFYQALNDMSEEERKLFGMSGVEKVNQLYGGEELRTLQRKDARFVNTGMIATVLGAIASDQLEDGRVISGIGGQYNFVAMGHALLDARVIMMIKSTKGYGKTLKSNIVFKYGHCSVPKHLRDIIVTEYGIADVRSKPEKQVIAELINIADSRFQKQLLEQAKKAGKIPPDYEIPEEYRHNTPEKITALLKPYQSQGVFRPFPFDTDLTETEIALGGALKSLKKLSTGNRFKLVSGIIKEFTRPIPASAYPYMKRLKLHKASSVQERVMRKLVVFALRNNSLLKNLHPLPEHINNQVRNTQSL
;
A
#
# COMPACT_ATOMS: atom_id res chain seq x y z
N MET A 1 -17.20 14.64 -30.37
CA MET A 1 -17.55 15.60 -29.31
C MET A 1 -17.19 16.96 -29.85
N ASN A 2 -18.05 17.98 -29.69
CA ASN A 2 -17.80 19.30 -30.28
C ASN A 2 -16.90 20.16 -29.38
N VAL A 3 -15.87 19.54 -28.80
CA VAL A 3 -14.96 20.17 -27.84
C VAL A 3 -13.53 19.83 -28.24
N LYS A 4 -12.65 20.83 -28.22
CA LYS A 4 -11.21 20.66 -28.50
C LYS A 4 -10.57 19.90 -27.33
N PRO A 5 -9.67 18.92 -27.56
CA PRO A 5 -8.91 18.29 -26.48
C PRO A 5 -8.22 19.32 -25.58
N GLY A 6 -8.21 19.06 -24.28
CA GLY A 6 -7.68 19.95 -23.24
C GLY A 6 -8.59 21.14 -22.91
N THR A 7 -9.88 21.10 -23.26
CA THR A 7 -10.79 22.20 -22.89
C THR A 7 -11.05 22.18 -21.39
N VAL A 8 -10.74 23.30 -20.73
CA VAL A 8 -11.01 23.49 -19.31
C VAL A 8 -12.42 24.05 -19.13
N ILE A 9 -13.23 23.41 -18.28
CA ILE A 9 -14.57 23.88 -17.90
C ILE A 9 -14.74 23.80 -16.39
N ASN A 10 -15.54 24.70 -15.83
CA ASN A 10 -15.87 24.72 -14.40
C ASN A 10 -17.31 24.26 -14.11
N ASP A 11 -18.00 23.64 -15.07
CA ASP A 11 -19.38 23.19 -14.89
C ASP A 11 -19.49 21.69 -15.18
N VAL A 12 -19.60 20.90 -14.10
CA VAL A 12 -19.74 19.45 -14.17
C VAL A 12 -21.06 19.02 -14.84
N LYS A 13 -22.13 19.81 -14.71
CA LYS A 13 -23.43 19.49 -15.33
C LYS A 13 -23.30 19.59 -16.85
N LYS A 14 -22.73 20.71 -17.32
CA LYS A 14 -22.45 20.93 -18.74
C LYS A 14 -21.53 19.85 -19.32
N CYS A 15 -20.52 19.42 -18.56
CA CYS A 15 -19.65 18.30 -18.93
C CYS A 15 -20.44 17.02 -19.20
N VAL A 16 -21.25 16.62 -18.22
CA VAL A 16 -22.05 15.39 -18.27
C VAL A 16 -23.12 15.46 -19.37
N ASP A 17 -23.74 16.63 -19.59
CA ASP A 17 -24.66 16.87 -20.71
C ASP A 17 -24.01 16.62 -22.07
N GLU A 18 -22.82 17.19 -22.30
CA GLU A 18 -22.08 16.99 -23.55
C GLU A 18 -21.68 15.52 -23.76
N ILE A 19 -21.30 14.83 -22.68
CA ILE A 19 -20.94 13.40 -22.75
C ILE A 19 -22.15 12.55 -23.10
N ILE A 20 -23.29 12.75 -22.43
CA ILE A 20 -24.53 12.01 -22.73
C ILE A 20 -24.98 12.30 -24.16
N HIS A 21 -24.90 13.55 -24.61
CA HIS A 21 -25.24 13.93 -25.99
C HIS A 21 -24.32 13.24 -27.02
N TYR A 22 -23.02 13.20 -26.76
CA TYR A 22 -22.04 12.64 -27.67
C TYR A 22 -22.05 11.11 -27.70
N ILE A 23 -21.95 10.48 -26.53
CA ILE A 23 -21.85 9.02 -26.35
C ILE A 23 -23.21 8.36 -26.59
N GLY A 24 -24.28 8.91 -26.01
CA GLY A 24 -25.63 8.34 -26.01
C GLY A 24 -26.07 7.86 -24.63
N LYS A 25 -27.16 7.08 -24.60
CA LYS A 25 -27.80 6.60 -23.36
C LYS A 25 -27.23 5.29 -22.81
N GLU A 26 -26.13 4.78 -23.37
CA GLU A 26 -25.46 3.57 -22.89
C GLU A 26 -23.99 3.90 -22.58
N ILE A 27 -23.72 4.12 -21.29
CA ILE A 27 -22.43 4.59 -20.80
C ILE A 27 -21.78 3.48 -19.97
N PHE A 28 -20.63 3.03 -20.44
CA PHE A 28 -19.73 2.15 -19.71
C PHE A 28 -18.58 3.02 -19.20
N PHE A 29 -18.74 3.45 -17.95
CA PHE A 29 -17.84 4.38 -17.29
C PHE A 29 -16.76 3.65 -16.51
N SER A 30 -15.50 3.87 -16.88
CA SER A 30 -14.33 3.36 -16.16
C SER A 30 -13.66 4.47 -15.36
N MET A 31 -13.20 4.14 -14.15
CA MET A 31 -12.41 5.05 -13.31
C MET A 31 -11.37 4.27 -12.51
N PRO A 32 -10.23 4.90 -12.13
CA PRO A 32 -9.19 4.23 -11.33
C PRO A 32 -9.70 3.89 -9.93
N LEU A 33 -8.97 3.06 -9.18
CA LEU A 33 -9.34 2.74 -7.80
C LEU A 33 -9.02 3.86 -6.81
N ALA A 34 -9.57 3.74 -5.61
CA ALA A 34 -9.16 4.51 -4.44
C ALA A 34 -9.27 6.04 -4.62
N LEU A 35 -8.17 6.77 -4.44
CA LEU A 35 -8.16 8.24 -4.30
C LEU A 35 -8.35 8.96 -5.64
N GLY A 36 -7.88 8.39 -6.75
CA GLY A 36 -7.93 8.98 -8.09
C GLY A 36 -9.30 9.04 -8.74
N LYS A 37 -10.38 8.75 -8.02
CA LYS A 37 -11.75 8.81 -8.55
C LYS A 37 -12.20 10.28 -8.70
N PRO A 38 -12.81 10.65 -9.84
CA PRO A 38 -13.32 12.01 -10.07
C PRO A 38 -14.71 12.14 -9.42
N VAL A 39 -14.76 12.61 -8.17
CA VAL A 39 -15.93 12.42 -7.31
C VAL A 39 -17.12 13.24 -7.79
N LEU A 40 -16.90 14.50 -8.15
CA LEU A 40 -18.00 15.36 -8.57
C LEU A 40 -18.54 14.95 -9.95
N PHE A 41 -17.65 14.54 -10.85
CA PHE A 41 -18.02 13.99 -12.15
C PHE A 41 -18.92 12.75 -12.03
N ILE A 42 -18.50 11.72 -11.28
CA ILE A 42 -19.30 10.48 -11.16
C ILE A 42 -20.60 10.71 -10.41
N ASN A 43 -20.63 11.60 -9.41
CA ASN A 43 -21.87 11.93 -8.72
C ASN A 43 -22.88 12.59 -9.67
N GLU A 44 -22.46 13.52 -10.52
CA GLU A 44 -23.35 14.14 -11.50
C GLU A 44 -23.80 13.15 -12.57
N LEU A 45 -22.90 12.31 -13.11
CA LEU A 45 -23.25 11.27 -14.08
C LEU A 45 -24.27 10.27 -13.49
N TYR A 46 -24.03 9.82 -12.26
CA TYR A 46 -24.95 8.94 -11.53
C TYR A 46 -26.30 9.61 -11.27
N ARG A 47 -26.32 10.90 -10.91
CA ARG A 47 -27.55 11.67 -10.73
C ARG A 47 -28.39 11.66 -12.00
N ARG A 48 -27.78 11.83 -13.18
CA ARG A 48 -28.50 11.73 -14.47
C ARG A 48 -29.09 10.35 -14.69
N ALA A 49 -28.33 9.29 -14.45
CA ALA A 49 -28.82 7.93 -14.60
C ALA A 49 -29.97 7.62 -13.61
N LYS A 50 -29.92 8.20 -12.41
CA LYS A 50 -31.01 8.08 -11.43
C LYS A 50 -32.29 8.83 -11.85
N GLU A 51 -32.16 9.92 -12.59
CA GLU A 51 -33.27 10.76 -13.06
C GLU A 51 -33.88 10.28 -14.39
N ASP A 52 -33.07 9.68 -15.27
CA ASP A 52 -33.50 9.12 -16.57
C ASP A 52 -33.30 7.60 -16.59
N PRO A 53 -34.36 6.79 -16.39
CA PRO A 53 -34.28 5.33 -16.46
C PRO A 53 -33.81 4.75 -17.80
N GLU A 54 -33.87 5.52 -18.89
CA GLU A 54 -33.38 5.12 -20.20
C GLU A 54 -31.85 5.24 -20.31
N LEU A 55 -31.21 6.02 -19.43
CA LEU A 55 -29.75 6.15 -19.37
C LEU A 55 -29.16 4.97 -18.60
N LYS A 56 -28.62 3.98 -19.32
CA LYS A 56 -27.93 2.83 -18.73
C LYS A 56 -26.50 3.22 -18.37
N LEU A 57 -26.15 3.04 -17.10
CA LEU A 57 -24.82 3.36 -16.58
C LEU A 57 -24.18 2.12 -15.96
N THR A 58 -23.10 1.65 -16.55
CA THR A 58 -22.25 0.61 -15.98
C THR A 58 -20.98 1.24 -15.44
N ILE A 59 -20.72 1.13 -14.15
CA ILE A 59 -19.54 1.66 -13.48
C ILE A 59 -18.52 0.53 -13.33
N ILE A 60 -17.36 0.65 -13.98
CA ILE A 60 -16.27 -0.33 -13.95
C ILE A 60 -15.10 0.26 -13.16
N THR A 61 -14.76 -0.34 -12.03
CA THR A 61 -13.84 0.28 -11.07
C THR A 61 -13.20 -0.74 -10.13
N ALA A 62 -12.39 -0.27 -9.20
CA ALA A 62 -12.00 -0.98 -7.99
C ALA A 62 -12.05 -0.04 -6.76
N LEU A 63 -12.09 -0.63 -5.57
CA LEU A 63 -12.01 -0.04 -4.24
C LEU A 63 -12.52 1.40 -4.14
N THR A 64 -13.80 1.56 -3.80
CA THR A 64 -14.36 2.88 -3.49
C THR A 64 -14.12 3.28 -2.03
N LEU A 65 -13.50 4.44 -1.80
CA LEU A 65 -13.16 4.93 -0.45
C LEU A 65 -14.39 5.58 0.20
N GLU A 66 -14.89 4.96 1.27
CA GLU A 66 -16.07 5.41 2.00
C GLU A 66 -15.69 5.92 3.39
N LYS A 67 -16.30 7.04 3.82
CA LYS A 67 -16.12 7.56 5.18
C LYS A 67 -16.56 6.50 6.20
N PRO A 68 -15.79 6.26 7.28
CA PRO A 68 -16.15 5.25 8.28
C PRO A 68 -17.43 5.65 9.02
N LYS A 69 -18.42 4.77 9.03
CA LYS A 69 -19.70 4.95 9.74
C LYS A 69 -19.83 3.89 10.84
N GLY A 70 -20.26 4.32 12.04
CA GLY A 70 -20.55 3.40 13.14
C GLY A 70 -21.90 2.73 12.98
N HIS A 71 -22.00 1.43 13.24
CA HIS A 71 -23.25 0.68 13.13
C HIS A 71 -24.02 0.62 14.46
N THR A 72 -23.31 0.75 15.58
CA THR A 72 -23.89 0.84 16.93
C THR A 72 -23.77 2.24 17.51
N ASP A 73 -24.56 2.57 18.54
CA ASP A 73 -24.49 3.89 19.19
C ASP A 73 -23.08 4.18 19.74
N LEU A 74 -22.44 3.18 20.33
CA LEU A 74 -21.08 3.30 20.85
C LEU A 74 -20.04 3.53 19.74
N GLU A 75 -20.15 2.80 18.63
CA GLU A 75 -19.29 3.00 17.46
C GLU A 75 -19.50 4.39 16.86
N ARG A 76 -20.74 4.88 16.76
CA ARG A 76 -21.02 6.25 16.28
C ARG A 76 -20.41 7.32 17.19
N ARG A 77 -20.48 7.14 18.51
CA ARG A 77 -19.84 8.06 19.48
C ARG A 77 -18.31 8.03 19.40
N PHE A 78 -17.72 6.89 19.04
CA PHE A 78 -16.29 6.76 18.83
C PHE A 78 -15.87 7.39 17.50
N LEU A 79 -16.48 6.97 16.38
CA LEU A 79 -16.11 7.35 15.02
C LEU A 79 -16.55 8.76 14.63
N GLY A 80 -17.67 9.28 15.14
CA GLY A 80 -18.23 10.57 14.72
C GLY A 80 -17.23 11.73 14.79
N PRO A 81 -16.65 12.04 15.97
CA PRO A 81 -15.69 13.14 16.05
C PRO A 81 -14.39 12.92 15.27
N LEU A 82 -13.99 11.66 15.07
CA LEU A 82 -12.87 11.34 14.18
C LEU A 82 -13.25 11.63 12.72
N ALA A 83 -14.47 11.25 12.33
CA ALA A 83 -15.02 11.47 11.00
C ALA A 83 -15.11 12.98 10.70
N ASP A 84 -15.63 13.76 11.65
CA ASP A 84 -15.75 15.21 11.57
C ASP A 84 -14.38 15.90 11.45
N ARG A 85 -13.34 15.38 12.12
CA ARG A 85 -11.98 15.94 12.08
C ARG A 85 -11.21 15.57 10.81
N VAL A 86 -11.26 14.30 10.41
CA VAL A 86 -10.39 13.74 9.35
C VAL A 86 -11.04 13.84 7.96
N PHE A 87 -12.38 13.81 7.88
CA PHE A 87 -13.11 13.78 6.60
C PHE A 87 -14.00 15.02 6.37
N ALA A 88 -13.76 16.10 7.11
CA ALA A 88 -14.34 17.40 6.79
C ALA A 88 -13.90 17.83 5.37
N GLY A 89 -14.85 18.32 4.58
CA GLY A 89 -14.58 18.76 3.21
C GLY A 89 -14.37 17.64 2.18
N VAL A 90 -14.32 16.36 2.59
CA VAL A 90 -14.20 15.23 1.65
C VAL A 90 -15.59 14.88 1.10
N PRO A 91 -15.82 14.82 -0.22
CA PRO A 91 -17.11 14.40 -0.77
C PRO A 91 -17.38 12.90 -0.56
N GLU A 92 -18.64 12.48 -0.65
CA GLU A 92 -19.04 11.05 -0.67
C GLU A 92 -19.49 10.66 -2.09
N PHE A 93 -19.47 9.36 -2.39
CA PHE A 93 -19.95 8.82 -3.65
C PHE A 93 -21.45 8.50 -3.56
N ASP A 94 -22.28 9.20 -4.31
CA ASP A 94 -23.74 9.07 -4.24
C ASP A 94 -24.23 7.66 -4.63
N PHE A 95 -23.60 7.06 -5.65
CA PHE A 95 -23.90 5.70 -6.07
C PHE A 95 -23.60 4.67 -4.96
N MET A 96 -22.55 4.90 -4.15
CA MET A 96 -22.23 4.04 -3.01
C MET A 96 -23.20 4.24 -1.85
N LEU A 97 -23.66 5.47 -1.60
CA LEU A 97 -24.68 5.73 -0.58
C LEU A 97 -25.97 4.96 -0.89
N ASP A 98 -26.44 5.00 -2.14
CA ASP A 98 -27.61 4.26 -2.58
C ASP A 98 -27.36 2.74 -2.63
N PHE A 99 -26.19 2.30 -3.11
CA PHE A 99 -25.81 0.88 -3.08
C PHE A 99 -25.83 0.31 -1.66
N ARG A 100 -25.25 1.00 -0.67
CA ARG A 100 -25.26 0.59 0.75
C ARG A 100 -26.67 0.60 1.35
N ALA A 101 -27.54 1.49 0.86
CA ALA A 101 -28.93 1.57 1.29
C ALA A 101 -29.86 0.58 0.57
N GLY A 102 -29.37 -0.18 -0.42
CA GLY A 102 -30.21 -1.06 -1.26
C GLY A 102 -31.14 -0.29 -2.20
N LYS A 103 -30.74 0.93 -2.60
CA LYS A 103 -31.51 1.89 -3.41
C LYS A 103 -30.89 2.18 -4.77
N LEU A 104 -29.93 1.37 -5.22
CA LEU A 104 -29.32 1.54 -6.53
C LEU A 104 -30.40 1.39 -7.64
N PRO A 105 -30.49 2.32 -8.59
CA PRO A 105 -31.44 2.23 -9.71
C PRO A 105 -31.20 0.98 -10.57
N LYS A 106 -32.26 0.44 -11.19
CA LYS A 106 -32.18 -0.78 -12.00
C LYS A 106 -31.36 -0.64 -13.28
N ASN A 107 -31.19 0.59 -13.76
CA ASN A 107 -30.39 0.95 -14.93
C ASN A 107 -28.93 1.28 -14.58
N VAL A 108 -28.53 1.08 -13.32
CA VAL A 108 -27.15 1.29 -12.87
C VAL A 108 -26.55 -0.01 -12.39
N GLU A 109 -25.41 -0.40 -12.96
CA GLU A 109 -24.63 -1.55 -12.54
C GLU A 109 -23.24 -1.13 -12.07
N ILE A 110 -22.69 -1.84 -11.08
CA ILE A 110 -21.36 -1.59 -10.54
C ILE A 110 -20.57 -2.88 -10.65
N TYR A 111 -19.48 -2.83 -11.41
CA TYR A 111 -18.53 -3.92 -11.62
C TYR A 111 -17.21 -3.56 -10.94
N GLU A 112 -16.83 -4.36 -9.93
CA GLU A 112 -15.59 -4.15 -9.18
C GLU A 112 -14.65 -5.34 -9.31
N PHE A 113 -13.41 -5.09 -9.78
CA PHE A 113 -12.37 -6.12 -9.84
C PHE A 113 -11.56 -6.26 -8.53
N PHE A 114 -11.66 -5.26 -7.67
CA PHE A 114 -11.12 -5.30 -6.33
C PHE A 114 -12.06 -4.52 -5.41
N SER A 115 -12.49 -5.12 -4.30
CA SER A 115 -13.43 -4.52 -3.36
C SER A 115 -12.86 -4.34 -1.96
N LYS A 116 -13.51 -3.52 -1.14
CA LYS A 116 -13.18 -3.40 0.28
C LYS A 116 -13.31 -4.76 0.96
N ALA A 117 -12.19 -5.26 1.52
CA ALA A 117 -12.11 -6.59 2.13
C ALA A 117 -13.29 -6.89 3.08
N GLY A 118 -14.06 -7.93 2.74
CA GLY A 118 -15.22 -8.40 3.50
C GLY A 118 -16.46 -7.50 3.42
N GLY A 119 -16.38 -6.35 2.75
CA GLY A 119 -17.41 -5.31 2.71
C GLY A 119 -18.68 -5.71 1.97
N TYR A 120 -18.61 -6.74 1.11
CA TYR A 120 -19.72 -7.22 0.29
C TYR A 120 -20.10 -8.68 0.52
N LEU A 121 -19.59 -9.32 1.58
CA LEU A 121 -19.80 -10.76 1.83
C LEU A 121 -21.27 -11.20 1.90
N ASN A 122 -22.17 -10.27 2.24
CA ASN A 122 -23.60 -10.52 2.37
C ASN A 122 -24.42 -9.71 1.35
N ASN A 123 -23.81 -9.23 0.25
CA ASN A 123 -24.48 -8.52 -0.82
C ASN A 123 -24.48 -9.36 -2.11
N PRO A 124 -25.61 -9.98 -2.49
CA PRO A 124 -25.64 -10.89 -3.63
C PRO A 124 -25.34 -10.19 -4.97
N VAL A 125 -25.78 -8.96 -5.16
CA VAL A 125 -25.56 -8.20 -6.41
C VAL A 125 -24.06 -7.94 -6.60
N ALA A 126 -23.37 -7.47 -5.56
CA ALA A 126 -21.92 -7.24 -5.65
C ALA A 126 -21.11 -8.55 -5.82
N GLN A 127 -21.60 -9.68 -5.29
CA GLN A 127 -20.96 -10.98 -5.51
C GLN A 127 -21.14 -11.45 -6.96
N GLN A 128 -22.31 -11.21 -7.57
CA GLN A 128 -22.59 -11.53 -8.98
C GLN A 128 -21.79 -10.64 -9.94
N ASN A 129 -21.60 -9.38 -9.57
CA ASN A 129 -20.96 -8.36 -10.40
C ASN A 129 -19.44 -8.23 -10.19
N HIS A 130 -18.81 -9.13 -9.42
CA HIS A 130 -17.37 -9.10 -9.24
C HIS A 130 -16.64 -9.48 -10.53
N LEU A 131 -15.67 -8.66 -10.94
CA LEU A 131 -14.83 -8.95 -12.10
C LEU A 131 -13.53 -9.64 -11.65
N ALA A 132 -13.37 -10.91 -12.01
CA ALA A 132 -12.15 -11.66 -11.73
C ALA A 132 -11.01 -11.27 -12.71
N SER A 133 -10.50 -10.04 -12.59
CA SER A 133 -9.40 -9.52 -13.41
C SER A 133 -8.12 -9.38 -12.59
N ASN A 134 -7.01 -9.84 -13.17
CA ASN A 134 -5.69 -9.37 -12.74
C ASN A 134 -5.57 -7.88 -13.01
N TYR A 135 -4.80 -7.16 -12.21
CA TYR A 135 -4.76 -5.71 -12.29
C TYR A 135 -4.21 -5.20 -13.64
N THR A 136 -3.19 -5.85 -14.19
CA THR A 136 -2.65 -5.53 -15.52
C THR A 136 -3.61 -5.82 -16.68
N HIS A 137 -4.74 -6.46 -16.41
CA HIS A 137 -5.77 -6.76 -17.41
C HIS A 137 -7.05 -5.95 -17.21
N ALA A 138 -7.13 -5.12 -16.17
CA ALA A 138 -8.34 -4.38 -15.83
C ALA A 138 -8.83 -3.50 -17.00
N ASN A 139 -7.91 -2.83 -17.70
CA ASN A 139 -8.25 -2.05 -18.89
C ASN A 139 -8.75 -2.91 -20.06
N ARG A 140 -8.08 -4.03 -20.35
CA ARG A 140 -8.53 -4.98 -21.39
C ARG A 140 -9.97 -5.43 -21.13
N ASP A 141 -10.27 -5.81 -19.90
CA ASP A 141 -11.58 -6.33 -19.52
C ASP A 141 -12.64 -5.23 -19.52
N ALA A 142 -12.29 -4.00 -19.08
CA ALA A 142 -13.17 -2.84 -19.18
C ALA A 142 -13.56 -2.52 -20.64
N LEU A 143 -12.62 -2.59 -21.58
CA LEU A 143 -12.88 -2.37 -23.00
C LEU A 143 -13.72 -3.50 -23.61
N ALA A 144 -13.47 -4.75 -23.22
CA ALA A 144 -14.27 -5.90 -23.67
C ALA A 144 -15.73 -5.80 -23.21
N LEU A 145 -15.98 -5.17 -22.07
CA LEU A 145 -17.32 -4.86 -21.55
C LEU A 145 -17.98 -3.66 -22.24
N GLY A 146 -17.27 -2.94 -23.13
CA GLY A 146 -17.80 -1.79 -23.86
C GLY A 146 -17.39 -0.42 -23.29
N GLY A 147 -16.38 -0.38 -22.40
CA GLY A 147 -15.84 0.84 -21.82
C GLY A 147 -15.65 1.97 -22.84
N ASN A 148 -16.37 3.07 -22.65
CA ASN A 148 -16.43 4.18 -23.61
C ASN A 148 -16.25 5.56 -22.96
N VAL A 149 -16.31 5.65 -21.64
CA VAL A 149 -16.01 6.88 -20.89
C VAL A 149 -14.98 6.55 -19.82
N PHE A 150 -13.88 7.31 -19.76
CA PHE A 150 -12.91 7.24 -18.69
C PHE A 150 -12.77 8.59 -18.01
N ALA A 151 -12.72 8.60 -16.68
CA ALA A 151 -12.41 9.82 -15.94
C ALA A 151 -11.57 9.53 -14.70
N GLN A 152 -10.72 10.49 -14.34
CA GLN A 152 -9.88 10.41 -13.14
C GLN A 152 -9.61 11.79 -12.51
N LEU A 153 -9.27 11.77 -11.23
CA LEU A 153 -8.79 12.92 -10.48
C LEU A 153 -7.30 13.15 -10.79
N VAL A 154 -6.91 14.40 -11.02
CA VAL A 154 -5.54 14.80 -11.36
C VAL A 154 -5.08 15.98 -10.52
N GLY A 155 -3.76 16.08 -10.32
CA GLY A 155 -3.11 17.32 -9.89
C GLY A 155 -2.64 18.14 -11.09
N PHE A 156 -2.28 19.40 -10.87
CA PHE A 156 -1.79 20.28 -11.93
C PHE A 156 -0.78 21.30 -11.40
N ARG A 157 0.10 21.79 -12.28
CA ARG A 157 1.14 22.76 -11.96
C ARG A 157 1.66 23.42 -13.24
N GLU A 158 2.03 24.68 -13.15
CA GLU A 158 2.78 25.36 -14.22
C GLU A 158 4.26 24.96 -14.19
N ILE A 159 4.78 24.46 -15.30
CA ILE A 159 6.18 24.07 -15.48
C ILE A 159 6.69 24.76 -16.75
N ASN A 160 7.76 25.55 -16.63
CA ASN A 160 8.35 26.30 -17.75
C ASN A 160 7.33 27.15 -18.55
N GLY A 161 6.38 27.80 -17.85
CA GLY A 161 5.35 28.63 -18.47
C GLY A 161 4.21 27.86 -19.15
N LYS A 162 4.15 26.53 -19.01
CA LYS A 162 3.09 25.68 -19.54
C LYS A 162 2.36 24.97 -18.41
N MET A 163 1.03 24.97 -18.44
CA MET A 163 0.23 24.19 -17.50
C MET A 163 0.37 22.70 -17.81
N MET A 164 0.83 21.94 -16.83
CA MET A 164 1.00 20.48 -16.90
C MET A 164 0.05 19.81 -15.91
N TYR A 165 -0.42 18.63 -16.26
CA TYR A 165 -1.27 17.81 -15.41
C TYR A 165 -0.51 16.57 -14.95
N SER A 166 -0.89 16.02 -13.80
CA SER A 166 -0.28 14.83 -13.22
C SER A 166 -1.38 13.88 -12.77
N MET A 167 -1.32 12.62 -13.22
CA MET A 167 -2.17 11.53 -12.71
C MET A 167 -1.97 11.26 -11.21
N SER A 168 -0.93 11.86 -10.62
CA SER A 168 -0.74 11.98 -9.17
C SER A 168 -0.75 10.62 -8.48
N CYS A 169 -1.85 10.28 -7.82
CA CYS A 169 -2.00 9.10 -7.01
C CYS A 169 -2.47 7.87 -7.77
N ASN A 170 -2.86 7.97 -9.04
CA ASN A 170 -3.41 6.86 -9.82
C ASN A 170 -2.97 6.96 -11.29
N THR A 171 -1.73 6.57 -11.55
CA THR A 171 -1.27 6.29 -12.92
C THR A 171 -1.69 4.89 -13.36
N ASP A 172 -1.83 3.99 -12.38
CA ASP A 172 -2.27 2.62 -12.44
C ASP A 172 -2.88 2.12 -13.77
N VAL A 173 -4.14 2.47 -14.04
CA VAL A 173 -4.89 2.11 -15.26
C VAL A 173 -5.07 3.33 -16.16
N GLY A 174 -4.71 4.52 -15.69
CA GLY A 174 -5.00 5.78 -16.36
C GLY A 174 -4.27 5.93 -17.69
N LEU A 175 -2.99 5.57 -17.74
CA LEU A 175 -2.20 5.66 -18.98
C LEU A 175 -2.78 4.78 -20.09
N GLU A 176 -3.02 3.51 -19.77
CA GLU A 176 -3.50 2.54 -20.72
C GLU A 176 -4.97 2.79 -21.07
N ALA A 177 -5.79 3.30 -20.14
CA ALA A 177 -7.17 3.72 -20.44
C ALA A 177 -7.20 4.83 -21.50
N ILE A 178 -6.39 5.88 -21.32
CA ILE A 178 -6.30 7.00 -22.27
C ILE A 178 -5.79 6.50 -23.62
N GLN A 179 -4.71 5.72 -23.65
CA GLN A 179 -4.14 5.18 -24.87
C GLN A 179 -5.17 4.34 -25.65
N ASN A 180 -5.83 3.40 -24.96
CA ASN A 180 -6.78 2.50 -25.59
C ASN A 180 -8.04 3.20 -26.08
N LEU A 181 -8.57 4.16 -25.32
CA LEU A 181 -9.72 4.96 -25.79
C LEU A 181 -9.33 5.83 -26.98
N LYS A 182 -8.15 6.46 -26.99
CA LYS A 182 -7.66 7.17 -28.18
C LYS A 182 -7.55 6.25 -29.40
N ALA A 183 -7.12 5.00 -29.23
CA ALA A 183 -7.09 4.00 -30.31
C ALA A 183 -8.51 3.64 -30.80
N LEU A 184 -9.47 3.43 -29.90
CA LEU A 184 -10.87 3.19 -30.27
C LEU A 184 -11.49 4.40 -31.02
N ARG A 185 -11.15 5.62 -30.61
CA ARG A 185 -11.55 6.84 -31.31
C ARG A 185 -11.04 6.87 -32.75
N ALA A 186 -9.79 6.51 -32.96
CA ALA A 186 -9.20 6.42 -34.30
C ALA A 186 -9.93 5.40 -35.20
N GLN A 187 -10.60 4.41 -34.61
CA GLN A 187 -11.45 3.43 -35.31
C GLN A 187 -12.91 3.91 -35.49
N GLY A 188 -13.20 5.19 -35.20
CA GLY A 188 -14.54 5.78 -35.33
C GLY A 188 -15.48 5.51 -34.17
N LYS A 189 -15.01 4.93 -33.05
CA LYS A 189 -15.83 4.73 -31.86
C LYS A 189 -16.01 6.04 -31.08
N LYS A 190 -17.20 6.23 -30.52
CA LYS A 190 -17.51 7.35 -29.64
C LYS A 190 -16.96 7.06 -28.24
N VAL A 191 -15.98 7.85 -27.82
CA VAL A 191 -15.36 7.73 -26.49
C VAL A 191 -15.03 9.10 -25.89
N ALA A 192 -15.08 9.20 -24.57
CA ALA A 192 -14.79 10.43 -23.82
C ALA A 192 -13.76 10.18 -22.71
N ILE A 193 -12.80 11.10 -22.57
CA ILE A 193 -11.71 11.04 -21.60
C ILE A 193 -11.73 12.35 -20.79
N ILE A 194 -11.92 12.26 -19.47
CA ILE A 194 -12.15 13.43 -18.61
C ILE A 194 -11.15 13.46 -17.45
N ALA A 195 -10.66 14.65 -17.11
CA ALA A 195 -9.93 14.88 -15.86
C ALA A 195 -10.78 15.73 -14.90
N GLU A 196 -10.74 15.42 -13.62
CA GLU A 196 -11.16 16.32 -12.53
C GLU A 196 -9.91 16.84 -11.85
N ALA A 197 -9.64 18.15 -11.95
CA ALA A 197 -8.41 18.76 -11.47
C ALA A 197 -8.61 19.31 -10.06
N ASN A 198 -7.80 18.85 -9.10
CA ASN A 198 -7.86 19.26 -7.69
C ASN A 198 -6.46 19.71 -7.23
N LYS A 199 -6.33 20.97 -6.77
CA LYS A 199 -5.04 21.54 -6.37
C LYS A 199 -4.40 20.89 -5.13
N ASN A 200 -5.20 20.20 -4.31
CA ASN A 200 -4.72 19.54 -3.09
C ASN A 200 -3.98 18.22 -3.42
N MET A 201 -4.16 17.68 -4.62
CA MET A 201 -3.50 16.46 -5.10
C MET A 201 -1.98 16.67 -5.24
N PRO A 202 -1.13 15.79 -4.67
CA PRO A 202 0.30 15.86 -4.89
C PRO A 202 0.66 15.74 -6.38
N PHE A 203 1.29 16.75 -6.96
CA PHE A 203 1.83 16.66 -8.31
C PHE A 203 3.02 15.69 -8.31
N MET A 204 2.95 14.58 -9.05
CA MET A 204 3.96 13.52 -9.07
C MET A 204 4.60 13.38 -10.45
N TYR A 205 5.84 12.87 -10.46
CA TYR A 205 6.66 12.71 -11.65
C TYR A 205 6.69 11.25 -12.14
N GLY A 206 7.52 10.98 -13.15
CA GLY A 206 7.52 9.74 -13.91
C GLY A 206 6.53 9.83 -15.07
N ASP A 207 5.90 8.72 -15.41
CA ASP A 207 4.94 8.64 -16.51
C ASP A 207 3.58 9.29 -16.15
N ALA A 208 3.41 9.78 -14.91
CA ALA A 208 2.21 10.46 -14.46
C ALA A 208 2.01 11.85 -15.08
N VAL A 209 3.08 12.51 -15.56
CA VAL A 209 3.00 13.88 -16.08
C VAL A 209 2.50 13.86 -17.52
N VAL A 210 1.41 14.59 -17.77
CA VAL A 210 0.73 14.62 -19.07
C VAL A 210 0.33 16.04 -19.47
N GLU A 211 0.18 16.25 -20.76
CA GLU A 211 -0.35 17.49 -21.31
C GLU A 211 -1.88 17.54 -21.28
N ALA A 212 -2.46 18.75 -21.38
CA ALA A 212 -3.90 18.96 -21.35
C ALA A 212 -4.66 18.16 -22.41
N ASP A 213 -4.09 17.97 -23.60
CA ASP A 213 -4.69 17.24 -24.73
C ASP A 213 -4.72 15.70 -24.53
N SER A 214 -4.22 15.23 -23.39
CA SER A 214 -4.46 13.85 -22.92
C SER A 214 -5.94 13.62 -22.60
N TYR A 215 -6.66 14.69 -22.26
CA TYR A 215 -8.08 14.66 -21.91
C TYR A 215 -8.91 15.43 -22.96
N ASP A 216 -10.17 15.06 -23.14
CA ASP A 216 -11.10 15.85 -23.95
C ASP A 216 -11.57 17.09 -23.18
N ILE A 217 -11.88 16.89 -21.90
CA ILE A 217 -12.39 17.91 -20.99
C ILE A 217 -11.66 17.81 -19.65
N ILE A 218 -11.28 18.96 -19.10
CA ILE A 218 -10.69 19.09 -17.77
C ILE A 218 -11.66 19.91 -16.91
N LEU A 219 -12.16 19.31 -15.84
CA LEU A 219 -12.99 19.95 -14.84
C LEU A 219 -12.09 20.66 -13.82
N GLU A 220 -12.10 21.98 -13.83
CA GLU A 220 -11.21 22.78 -12.98
C GLU A 220 -11.95 24.01 -12.44
N GLY A 221 -11.68 24.37 -11.19
CA GLY A 221 -12.34 25.47 -10.48
C GLY A 221 -12.43 25.24 -8.97
N PRO A 222 -12.76 26.28 -8.18
CA PRO A 222 -12.70 26.23 -6.71
C PRO A 222 -13.53 25.11 -6.06
N GLN A 223 -14.61 24.67 -6.70
CA GLN A 223 -15.46 23.58 -6.21
C GLN A 223 -14.80 22.19 -6.30
N PHE A 224 -13.78 22.02 -7.15
CA PHE A 224 -13.03 20.78 -7.29
C PHE A 224 -11.86 20.70 -6.29
N ASP A 225 -11.54 21.79 -5.60
CA ASP A 225 -10.49 21.88 -4.56
C ASP A 225 -10.94 21.34 -3.19
N TYR A 226 -11.74 20.27 -3.19
CA TYR A 226 -12.20 19.63 -1.96
C TYR A 226 -11.06 18.85 -1.26
N GLU A 227 -11.24 18.54 0.03
CA GLU A 227 -10.23 17.82 0.81
C GLU A 227 -10.10 16.36 0.36
N LEU A 228 -8.88 15.83 0.40
CA LEU A 228 -8.57 14.46 -0.04
C LEU A 228 -8.95 13.41 1.01
N PHE A 229 -9.40 12.24 0.54
CA PHE A 229 -9.65 11.13 1.44
C PHE A 229 -8.35 10.60 2.06
N CYS A 230 -8.31 10.54 3.39
CA CYS A 230 -7.18 10.02 4.16
C CYS A 230 -7.62 8.78 4.96
N PRO A 231 -7.21 7.55 4.60
CA PRO A 231 -7.53 6.37 5.39
C PRO A 231 -6.88 6.43 6.78
N PRO A 232 -7.60 6.09 7.86
CA PRO A 232 -7.00 5.98 9.17
C PRO A 232 -6.07 4.77 9.22
N LYS A 233 -4.97 4.87 9.98
CA LYS A 233 -4.06 3.74 10.18
C LYS A 233 -4.67 2.69 11.10
N ASP A 234 -4.37 1.43 10.81
CA ASP A 234 -4.66 0.29 11.68
C ASP A 234 -3.50 0.04 12.66
N PRO A 235 -3.78 -0.40 13.90
CA PRO A 235 -2.73 -0.74 14.85
C PRO A 235 -2.02 -2.05 14.45
N VAL A 236 -0.71 -2.04 14.53
CA VAL A 236 0.18 -3.20 14.37
C VAL A 236 0.14 -4.06 15.65
N ALA A 237 -0.26 -5.31 15.51
CA ALA A 237 -0.24 -6.27 16.63
C ALA A 237 1.18 -6.81 16.87
N LEU A 238 1.46 -7.34 18.07
CA LEU A 238 2.75 -7.99 18.35
C LEU A 238 3.04 -9.19 17.42
N ALA A 239 2.01 -9.95 17.04
CA ALA A 239 2.16 -11.02 16.05
C ALA A 239 2.56 -10.47 14.67
N ASP A 240 2.01 -9.31 14.29
CA ASP A 240 2.33 -8.65 13.02
C ASP A 240 3.76 -8.10 13.05
N HIS A 241 4.21 -7.56 14.19
CA HIS A 241 5.61 -7.19 14.42
C HIS A 241 6.56 -8.40 14.28
N MET A 242 6.19 -9.58 14.79
CA MET A 242 6.99 -10.79 14.57
C MET A 242 7.06 -11.19 13.09
N ILE A 243 5.97 -11.07 12.33
CA ILE A 243 6.01 -11.25 10.87
C ILE A 243 6.98 -10.23 10.26
N GLY A 244 6.90 -8.97 10.67
CA GLY A 244 7.80 -7.90 10.21
C GLY A 244 9.28 -8.22 10.45
N ILE A 245 9.64 -8.73 11.64
CA ILE A 245 11.00 -9.14 11.99
C ILE A 245 11.46 -10.37 11.18
N ASN A 246 10.60 -11.37 10.98
CA ASN A 246 10.91 -12.51 10.13
C ASN A 246 11.15 -12.09 8.66
N VAL A 247 10.35 -11.15 8.15
CA VAL A 247 10.50 -10.65 6.77
C VAL A 247 11.74 -9.76 6.66
N SER A 248 12.06 -8.92 7.65
CA SER A 248 13.18 -7.99 7.58
C SER A 248 14.55 -8.65 7.44
N THR A 249 14.69 -9.92 7.88
CA THR A 249 15.91 -10.71 7.65
C THR A 249 16.06 -11.20 6.22
N LEU A 250 14.98 -11.23 5.43
CA LEU A 250 14.98 -11.68 4.03
C LEU A 250 15.20 -10.54 3.03
N ILE A 251 15.24 -9.30 3.49
CA ILE A 251 15.48 -8.12 2.65
C ILE A 251 16.99 -7.88 2.54
N LYS A 252 17.53 -7.86 1.32
CA LYS A 252 18.97 -7.72 1.06
C LYS A 252 19.34 -6.26 0.83
N ASP A 253 20.45 -5.81 1.40
CA ASP A 253 20.97 -4.44 1.15
C ASP A 253 21.41 -4.30 -0.31
N GLY A 254 21.09 -3.17 -0.93
CA GLY A 254 21.28 -2.95 -2.36
C GLY A 254 20.23 -3.63 -3.24
N GLY A 255 19.16 -4.21 -2.67
CA GLY A 255 18.10 -4.90 -3.40
C GLY A 255 16.87 -4.03 -3.72
N THR A 256 15.83 -4.71 -4.19
CA THR A 256 14.53 -4.12 -4.53
C THR A 256 13.44 -4.63 -3.59
N ILE A 257 12.52 -3.76 -3.18
CA ILE A 257 11.41 -4.14 -2.31
C ILE A 257 10.06 -3.73 -2.89
N GLN A 258 9.10 -4.66 -2.80
CA GLN A 258 7.68 -4.39 -2.93
C GLN A 258 7.00 -4.75 -1.60
N VAL A 259 6.15 -3.86 -1.11
CA VAL A 259 5.40 -4.05 0.13
C VAL A 259 4.01 -3.43 -0.03
N GLY A 260 2.99 -4.12 0.46
CA GLY A 260 1.61 -3.66 0.46
C GLY A 260 1.25 -2.69 1.60
N ILE A 261 -0.05 -2.46 1.78
CA ILE A 261 -0.60 -1.55 2.81
C ILE A 261 -0.88 -2.19 4.16
N GLY A 262 -1.16 -1.31 5.12
CA GLY A 262 -1.80 -1.63 6.39
C GLY A 262 -0.81 -2.15 7.43
N ALA A 263 -1.36 -2.73 8.50
CA ALA A 263 -0.58 -3.10 9.68
C ALA A 263 0.60 -4.04 9.39
N LEU A 264 0.51 -4.93 8.39
CA LEU A 264 1.63 -5.81 8.02
C LEU A 264 2.74 -5.06 7.24
N GLY A 265 2.37 -4.15 6.34
CA GLY A 265 3.33 -3.26 5.67
C GLY A 265 4.10 -2.41 6.68
N ASP A 266 3.37 -1.83 7.63
CA ASP A 266 3.96 -1.04 8.72
C ASP A 266 4.88 -1.88 9.62
N ALA A 267 4.53 -3.14 9.89
CA ALA A 267 5.36 -4.05 10.68
C ALA A 267 6.69 -4.37 9.99
N ILE A 268 6.69 -4.64 8.68
CA ILE A 268 7.91 -4.90 7.91
C ILE A 268 8.83 -3.69 8.00
N VAL A 269 8.31 -2.50 7.66
CA VAL A 269 9.12 -1.28 7.64
C VAL A 269 9.61 -0.92 9.04
N SER A 270 8.80 -1.12 10.09
CA SER A 270 9.26 -0.94 11.46
C SER A 270 10.43 -1.87 11.81
N GLY A 271 10.42 -3.11 11.32
CA GLY A 271 11.54 -4.05 11.45
C GLY A 271 12.78 -3.61 10.67
N LEU A 272 12.61 -3.08 9.45
CA LEU A 272 13.71 -2.54 8.63
C LEU A 272 14.34 -1.29 9.26
N ILE A 273 13.53 -0.39 9.82
CA ILE A 273 14.00 0.80 10.54
C ILE A 273 14.75 0.39 11.80
N MET A 274 14.21 -0.55 12.59
CA MET A 274 14.92 -1.10 13.75
C MET A 274 16.27 -1.72 13.34
N ARG A 275 16.30 -2.49 12.25
CA ARG A 275 17.52 -3.05 11.68
C ARG A 275 18.53 -1.97 11.26
N ASN A 276 18.07 -0.85 10.72
CA ASN A 276 18.94 0.21 10.20
C ASN A 276 19.46 1.14 11.31
N GLU A 277 18.59 1.58 12.21
CA GLU A 277 18.87 2.62 13.21
C GLU A 277 19.27 2.05 14.58
N GLN A 278 18.81 0.84 14.90
CA GLN A 278 19.00 0.20 16.21
C GLN A 278 19.52 -1.24 16.04
N ASN A 279 20.50 -1.43 15.13
CA ASN A 279 20.98 -2.77 14.75
C ASN A 279 21.39 -3.67 15.93
N PRO A 280 22.09 -3.19 16.98
CA PRO A 280 22.42 -4.03 18.13
C PRO A 280 21.18 -4.61 18.83
N LEU A 281 20.12 -3.80 19.01
CA LEU A 281 18.85 -4.25 19.58
C LEU A 281 18.13 -5.20 18.63
N TYR A 282 18.21 -4.96 17.32
CA TYR A 282 17.66 -5.86 16.30
C TYR A 282 18.32 -7.25 16.37
N GLN A 283 19.66 -7.31 16.44
CA GLN A 283 20.40 -8.57 16.59
C GLN A 283 20.03 -9.29 17.89
N GLU A 284 19.89 -8.56 19.00
CA GLU A 284 19.42 -9.15 20.27
C GLU A 284 18.04 -9.81 20.13
N VAL A 285 17.11 -9.16 19.43
CA VAL A 285 15.79 -9.73 19.15
C VAL A 285 15.90 -10.98 18.27
N LEU A 286 16.74 -10.97 17.22
CA LEU A 286 16.94 -12.14 16.37
C LEU A 286 17.51 -13.35 17.13
N GLU A 287 18.42 -13.10 18.08
CA GLU A 287 18.96 -14.16 18.94
C GLU A 287 17.89 -14.71 19.89
N LYS A 288 17.18 -13.85 20.64
CA LYS A 288 16.16 -14.31 21.60
C LYS A 288 14.95 -14.99 20.94
N THR A 289 14.64 -14.63 19.71
CA THR A 289 13.59 -15.29 18.91
C THR A 289 14.06 -16.59 18.25
N GLY A 290 15.38 -16.87 18.29
CA GLY A 290 16.00 -18.03 17.65
C GLY A 290 15.96 -17.97 16.12
N ILE A 291 15.80 -16.78 15.53
CA ILE A 291 15.76 -16.60 14.07
C ILE A 291 17.13 -16.90 13.45
N ASN A 292 18.21 -16.35 14.04
CA ASN A 292 19.57 -16.60 13.56
C ASN A 292 19.92 -18.09 13.54
N LYS A 293 19.56 -18.80 14.63
CA LYS A 293 19.78 -20.24 14.74
C LYS A 293 18.98 -21.05 13.71
N ARG A 294 17.69 -20.72 13.50
CA ARG A 294 16.79 -21.51 12.63
C ARG A 294 17.01 -21.23 11.14
N TYR A 295 17.33 -19.98 10.78
CA TYR A 295 17.27 -19.53 9.39
C TYR A 295 18.58 -18.90 8.90
N GLY A 296 19.69 -19.05 9.63
CA GLY A 296 20.98 -18.42 9.31
C GLY A 296 21.45 -18.64 7.86
N ASN A 297 21.33 -19.87 7.34
CA ASN A 297 21.71 -20.19 5.96
C ASN A 297 20.84 -19.45 4.94
N LEU A 298 19.51 -19.49 5.12
CA LEU A 298 18.56 -18.78 4.25
C LEU A 298 18.82 -17.26 4.26
N ILE A 299 19.09 -16.70 5.44
CA ILE A 299 19.36 -15.27 5.62
C ILE A 299 20.68 -14.87 4.94
N ALA A 300 21.73 -15.70 5.08
CA ALA A 300 23.02 -15.43 4.45
C ALA A 300 22.94 -15.48 2.93
N GLU A 301 22.14 -16.39 2.38
CA GLU A 301 22.00 -16.57 0.93
C GLU A 301 21.07 -15.52 0.30
N TRP A 302 19.91 -15.28 0.90
CA TRP A 302 18.83 -14.51 0.30
C TRP A 302 18.48 -13.20 1.02
N GLY A 303 19.12 -12.87 2.13
CA GLY A 303 18.70 -11.75 2.97
C GLY A 303 19.86 -10.95 3.55
N GLY A 304 19.73 -10.62 4.83
CA GLY A 304 20.77 -9.95 5.60
C GLY A 304 20.25 -9.41 6.93
N THR A 305 21.17 -9.17 7.86
CA THR A 305 20.84 -8.58 9.17
C THR A 305 21.61 -7.29 9.47
N GLY A 306 22.59 -6.93 8.65
CA GLY A 306 23.33 -5.66 8.75
C GLY A 306 22.53 -4.44 8.27
N VAL A 307 23.02 -3.24 8.55
CA VAL A 307 22.39 -1.96 8.14
C VAL A 307 22.35 -1.80 6.61
N PHE A 308 21.50 -0.89 6.12
CA PHE A 308 21.35 -0.61 4.68
C PHE A 308 22.37 0.44 4.21
N ARG A 309 23.55 -0.03 3.78
CA ARG A 309 24.63 0.85 3.28
C ARG A 309 24.32 1.34 1.87
N LYS A 310 24.03 0.41 0.96
CA LYS A 310 23.62 0.73 -0.42
C LYS A 310 22.20 1.27 -0.46
N GLY A 311 21.33 0.80 0.44
CA GLY A 311 19.91 1.14 0.44
C GLY A 311 19.08 0.26 -0.48
N LEU A 312 17.79 0.52 -0.50
CA LEU A 312 16.79 -0.19 -1.31
C LEU A 312 16.25 0.71 -2.41
N TYR A 313 15.79 0.06 -3.47
CA TYR A 313 14.90 0.63 -4.48
C TYR A 313 13.48 0.10 -4.26
N GLY A 314 12.47 0.97 -4.37
CA GLY A 314 11.07 0.60 -4.33
C GLY A 314 10.53 0.28 -5.72
N SER A 315 10.00 -0.92 -5.94
CA SER A 315 9.20 -1.24 -7.12
C SER A 315 7.90 -1.85 -6.64
N SER A 316 6.90 -1.01 -6.40
CA SER A 316 5.69 -1.43 -5.69
C SER A 316 4.44 -0.92 -6.39
N GLU A 317 3.43 -1.77 -6.52
CA GLU A 317 2.11 -1.34 -7.02
C GLU A 317 1.58 -0.15 -6.20
N MET A 318 1.73 -0.22 -4.87
CA MET A 318 1.36 0.86 -3.96
C MET A 318 2.58 1.60 -3.43
N PHE A 319 2.59 2.92 -3.62
CA PHE A 319 3.50 3.84 -2.91
C PHE A 319 2.82 4.34 -1.63
N VAL A 320 3.16 3.77 -0.49
CA VAL A 320 2.47 4.06 0.79
C VAL A 320 3.37 4.81 1.75
N ASP A 321 2.80 5.36 2.81
CA ASP A 321 3.56 6.08 3.85
C ASP A 321 4.74 5.26 4.40
N ALA A 322 4.64 3.93 4.45
CA ALA A 322 5.76 3.06 4.84
C ALA A 322 7.03 3.28 3.99
N PHE A 323 6.92 3.56 2.68
CA PHE A 323 8.07 3.94 1.85
C PHE A 323 8.61 5.33 2.19
N MET A 324 7.73 6.28 2.53
CA MET A 324 8.14 7.59 3.02
C MET A 324 8.95 7.47 4.31
N GLN A 325 8.56 6.57 5.22
CA GLN A 325 9.32 6.31 6.44
C GLN A 325 10.67 5.66 6.14
N MET A 326 10.75 4.71 5.21
CA MET A 326 12.03 4.15 4.76
C MET A 326 12.96 5.21 4.15
N TYR A 327 12.41 6.15 3.38
CA TYR A 327 13.17 7.27 2.82
C TYR A 327 13.72 8.17 3.93
N LYS A 328 12.87 8.59 4.88
CA LYS A 328 13.28 9.41 6.05
C LYS A 328 14.33 8.71 6.93
N SER A 329 14.29 7.40 7.03
CA SER A 329 15.28 6.58 7.76
C SER A 329 16.53 6.22 6.94
N GLY A 330 16.71 6.78 5.74
CA GLY A 330 17.89 6.55 4.90
C GLY A 330 18.04 5.12 4.37
N ILE A 331 16.93 4.38 4.27
CA ILE A 331 16.85 3.02 3.73
C ILE A 331 16.52 3.07 2.23
N LEU A 332 15.51 3.83 1.84
CA LEU A 332 15.08 3.97 0.45
C LEU A 332 15.93 5.03 -0.26
N LYS A 333 17.09 4.66 -0.78
CA LYS A 333 18.06 5.60 -1.39
C LYS A 333 18.80 5.05 -2.61
N ARG A 334 18.57 3.80 -2.99
CA ARG A 334 19.23 3.22 -4.17
C ARG A 334 18.52 3.75 -5.42
N ARG A 335 19.19 4.65 -6.14
CA ARG A 335 18.69 5.25 -7.37
C ARG A 335 18.75 4.24 -8.53
N VAL A 336 17.70 4.18 -9.32
CA VAL A 336 17.66 3.49 -10.61
C VAL A 336 17.32 4.48 -11.72
N PHE A 337 17.72 4.16 -12.95
CA PHE A 337 17.62 5.06 -14.10
C PHE A 337 16.86 4.39 -15.24
N GLU A 338 16.18 5.20 -16.05
CA GLU A 338 15.50 4.75 -17.28
C GLU A 338 16.52 4.60 -18.44
N SER A 339 17.57 3.82 -18.21
CA SER A 339 18.65 3.59 -19.17
C SER A 339 19.31 2.23 -18.95
N ILE A 340 19.30 1.39 -19.99
CA ILE A 340 19.95 0.06 -19.96
C ILE A 340 21.47 0.20 -19.78
N PRO A 341 22.20 1.03 -20.56
CA PRO A 341 23.65 1.19 -20.39
C PRO A 341 24.05 1.64 -18.98
N LEU A 342 23.37 2.65 -18.42
CA LEU A 342 23.69 3.14 -17.07
C LEU A 342 23.41 2.06 -16.03
N MET A 343 22.28 1.36 -16.13
CA MET A 343 21.97 0.30 -15.18
C MET A 343 22.92 -0.90 -15.28
N LYS A 344 23.50 -1.20 -16.46
CA LYS A 344 24.58 -2.20 -16.60
C LYS A 344 25.83 -1.78 -15.82
N LEU A 345 26.32 -0.56 -16.02
CA LEU A 345 27.52 -0.04 -15.33
C LEU A 345 27.29 0.11 -13.82
N ILE A 346 26.10 0.54 -13.40
CA ILE A 346 25.75 0.64 -11.98
C ILE A 346 25.73 -0.74 -11.33
N ASN A 347 25.20 -1.75 -12.02
CA ASN A 347 25.12 -3.11 -11.48
C ASN A 347 26.47 -3.83 -11.49
N SER A 348 27.39 -3.51 -12.40
CA SER A 348 28.77 -4.02 -12.38
C SER A 348 29.66 -3.29 -11.35
N GLY A 349 29.26 -2.09 -10.91
CA GLY A 349 29.99 -1.28 -9.95
C GLY A 349 30.99 -0.32 -10.59
N GLU A 350 30.99 -0.19 -11.91
CA GLU A 350 31.82 0.75 -12.68
C GLU A 350 31.32 2.19 -12.59
N LEU A 351 30.03 2.38 -12.33
CA LEU A 351 29.38 3.69 -12.18
C LEU A 351 28.61 3.79 -10.87
N THR A 352 28.71 4.93 -10.18
CA THR A 352 27.82 5.26 -9.06
C THR A 352 27.02 6.52 -9.37
N PRO A 353 25.79 6.64 -8.85
CA PRO A 353 24.97 7.84 -9.09
C PRO A 353 25.61 9.14 -8.57
N GLU A 354 26.45 9.07 -7.54
CA GLU A 354 27.10 10.22 -6.91
C GLU A 354 28.44 10.62 -7.56
N HIS A 355 29.00 9.78 -8.43
CA HIS A 355 30.32 10.02 -9.01
C HIS A 355 30.41 9.49 -10.45
N ILE A 356 30.63 10.40 -11.39
CA ILE A 356 30.90 10.08 -12.80
C ILE A 356 32.41 9.89 -12.98
N PRO A 357 32.90 8.70 -13.37
CA PRO A 357 34.31 8.44 -13.56
C PRO A 357 34.83 9.07 -14.87
N SER A 358 36.14 9.38 -14.94
CA SER A 358 36.72 10.10 -16.08
C SER A 358 36.77 9.30 -17.39
N ASP A 359 36.64 7.98 -17.31
CA ASP A 359 36.61 7.01 -18.41
C ASP A 359 35.19 6.57 -18.77
N ILE A 360 34.14 7.22 -18.23
CA ILE A 360 32.74 6.85 -18.48
C ILE A 360 32.36 6.80 -19.96
N ILE A 361 32.94 7.69 -20.78
CA ILE A 361 32.71 7.72 -22.23
C ILE A 361 33.30 6.48 -22.90
N ASP A 362 34.49 6.06 -22.48
CA ASP A 362 35.14 4.84 -22.97
C ASP A 362 34.28 3.61 -22.62
N GLN A 363 33.82 3.53 -21.36
CA GLN A 363 32.95 2.45 -20.88
C GLN A 363 31.61 2.39 -21.65
N LEU A 364 30.96 3.55 -21.86
CA LEU A 364 29.70 3.62 -22.61
C LEU A 364 29.87 3.21 -24.08
N ILE A 365 30.99 3.52 -24.72
CA ILE A 365 31.29 3.04 -26.08
C ILE A 365 31.50 1.53 -26.08
N GLU A 366 32.27 0.99 -25.12
CA GLU A 366 32.58 -0.44 -25.01
C GLU A 366 31.31 -1.30 -24.86
N ILE A 367 30.36 -0.86 -24.04
CA ILE A 367 29.07 -1.57 -23.86
C ILE A 367 28.01 -1.20 -24.90
N GLN A 368 28.39 -0.44 -25.93
CA GLN A 368 27.49 0.05 -26.99
C GLN A 368 26.30 0.88 -26.45
N GLY A 369 26.54 1.61 -25.37
CA GLY A 369 25.58 2.55 -24.78
C GLY A 369 25.50 3.89 -25.52
N ILE A 370 26.57 4.28 -26.20
CA ILE A 370 26.63 5.42 -27.13
C ILE A 370 27.47 5.05 -28.35
N HIS A 371 27.26 5.77 -29.46
CA HIS A 371 28.08 5.59 -30.66
C HIS A 371 29.47 6.24 -30.50
N PRO A 372 30.54 5.66 -31.09
CA PRO A 372 31.86 6.31 -31.13
C PRO A 372 31.84 7.66 -31.83
N ASN A 373 30.97 7.87 -32.80
CA ASN A 373 30.69 9.20 -33.34
C ASN A 373 29.30 9.60 -32.85
N LEU A 374 29.22 10.57 -31.93
CA LEU A 374 27.97 10.85 -31.25
C LEU A 374 26.90 11.31 -32.23
N SER A 375 25.72 10.72 -32.10
CA SER A 375 24.48 11.28 -32.64
C SER A 375 23.91 12.37 -31.72
N GLU A 376 22.89 13.07 -32.19
CA GLU A 376 22.14 14.02 -31.37
C GLU A 376 21.44 13.32 -30.19
N ASP A 377 20.97 12.09 -30.40
CA ASP A 377 20.35 11.27 -29.34
C ASP A 377 21.39 10.83 -28.30
N ASP A 378 22.61 10.45 -28.70
CA ASP A 378 23.69 10.13 -27.76
C ASP A 378 24.06 11.37 -26.94
N PHE A 379 24.21 12.54 -27.58
CA PHE A 379 24.50 13.78 -26.89
C PHE A 379 23.39 14.14 -25.90
N LYS A 380 22.13 14.04 -26.32
CA LYS A 380 20.96 14.27 -25.46
C LYS A 380 20.96 13.32 -24.27
N PHE A 381 21.19 12.03 -24.51
CA PHE A 381 21.35 11.02 -23.45
C PHE A 381 22.42 11.42 -22.44
N LEU A 382 23.61 11.81 -22.92
CA LEU A 382 24.73 12.20 -22.07
C LEU A 382 24.40 13.44 -21.22
N VAL A 383 23.70 14.44 -21.77
CA VAL A 383 23.31 15.66 -21.02
C VAL A 383 22.14 15.40 -20.08
N ASP A 384 21.10 14.68 -20.51
CA ASP A 384 19.89 14.42 -19.74
C ASP A 384 20.18 13.61 -18.46
N PHE A 385 21.09 12.65 -18.54
CA PHE A 385 21.54 11.86 -17.39
C PHE A 385 22.71 12.48 -16.63
N GLY A 386 23.16 13.68 -17.02
CA GLY A 386 24.23 14.40 -16.34
C GLY A 386 25.64 13.85 -16.57
N ILE A 387 25.83 12.90 -17.49
CA ILE A 387 27.17 12.42 -17.88
C ILE A 387 28.01 13.59 -18.42
N LEU A 388 27.39 14.43 -19.25
CA LEU A 388 27.91 15.74 -19.62
C LEU A 388 27.16 16.84 -18.85
N LYS A 389 27.86 17.94 -18.55
CA LYS A 389 27.25 19.10 -17.86
C LYS A 389 26.12 19.72 -18.70
N GLN A 390 25.14 20.29 -18.01
CA GLN A 390 24.06 21.04 -18.67
C GLN A 390 24.58 22.32 -19.33
N GLY A 391 23.83 22.83 -20.32
CA GLY A 391 24.15 24.07 -21.03
C GLY A 391 25.00 23.89 -22.30
N LEU A 392 25.46 22.67 -22.57
CA LEU A 392 26.15 22.32 -23.81
C LEU A 392 25.16 22.29 -24.99
N ARG A 393 25.67 22.57 -26.20
CA ARG A 393 24.91 22.44 -27.45
C ARG A 393 25.58 21.45 -28.40
N PHE A 394 24.79 20.79 -29.24
CA PHE A 394 25.29 19.88 -30.26
C PHE A 394 24.85 20.35 -31.64
N GLU A 395 25.80 20.52 -32.56
CA GLU A 395 25.52 20.91 -33.93
C GLU A 395 26.58 20.34 -34.89
N LYS A 396 26.13 19.70 -35.97
CA LYS A 396 26.99 19.22 -37.08
C LYS A 396 28.19 18.38 -36.65
N GLY A 397 28.01 17.50 -35.64
CA GLY A 397 29.07 16.61 -35.15
C GLY A 397 30.07 17.29 -34.20
N PHE A 398 29.69 18.41 -33.59
CA PHE A 398 30.48 19.10 -32.59
C PHE A 398 29.67 19.44 -31.34
N ILE A 399 30.35 19.36 -30.19
CA ILE A 399 29.84 19.82 -28.91
C ILE A 399 30.35 21.23 -28.67
N PHE A 400 29.46 22.13 -28.28
CA PHE A 400 29.76 23.53 -27.98
C PHE A 400 29.57 23.83 -26.50
N ASP A 401 30.61 24.42 -25.90
CA ASP A 401 30.61 24.98 -24.55
C ASP A 401 30.85 26.48 -24.68
N GLU A 402 29.78 27.26 -24.66
CA GLU A 402 29.79 28.69 -25.01
C GLU A 402 30.38 28.95 -26.41
N THR A 403 31.64 29.38 -26.47
CA THR A 403 32.41 29.67 -27.70
C THR A 403 33.41 28.57 -28.07
N ALA A 404 33.70 27.64 -27.14
CA ALA A 404 34.60 26.52 -27.39
C ALA A 404 33.89 25.40 -28.16
N GLN A 405 34.63 24.69 -29.02
CA GLN A 405 34.12 23.64 -29.90
C GLN A 405 34.97 22.37 -29.74
N TYR A 406 34.30 21.23 -29.60
CA TYR A 406 34.92 19.92 -29.43
C TYR A 406 34.36 18.95 -30.45
N SER A 407 35.22 18.11 -31.06
CA SER A 407 34.77 17.10 -32.02
C SER A 407 33.97 16.00 -31.32
N ALA A 408 32.84 15.61 -31.91
CA ALA A 408 32.02 14.51 -31.41
C ALA A 408 32.41 13.14 -31.98
N ASP A 409 33.48 13.06 -32.78
CA ASP A 409 34.10 11.79 -33.17
C ASP A 409 34.97 11.27 -32.03
N LEU A 410 34.32 10.59 -31.09
CA LEU A 410 34.92 9.96 -29.92
C LEU A 410 35.57 8.62 -30.25
N SER A 411 35.65 8.18 -31.52
CA SER A 411 36.52 7.07 -31.90
C SER A 411 38.00 7.44 -31.73
N ILE A 412 38.31 8.73 -31.80
CA ILE A 412 39.64 9.31 -31.64
C ILE A 412 39.91 9.58 -30.14
N GLU A 413 40.95 8.95 -29.59
CA GLU A 413 41.32 9.08 -28.17
C GLU A 413 41.56 10.53 -27.74
N LYS A 414 42.20 11.33 -28.59
CA LYS A 414 42.43 12.76 -28.34
C LYS A 414 41.13 13.51 -28.08
N ASN A 415 40.08 13.26 -28.87
CA ASN A 415 38.79 13.93 -28.72
C ASN A 415 38.11 13.51 -27.40
N ARG A 416 38.21 12.24 -27.02
CA ARG A 416 37.71 11.75 -25.72
C ARG A 416 38.40 12.44 -24.55
N LEU A 417 39.73 12.60 -24.61
CA LEU A 417 40.50 13.31 -23.60
C LEU A 417 40.11 14.79 -23.52
N GLU A 418 39.90 15.44 -24.66
CA GLU A 418 39.51 16.85 -24.74
C GLU A 418 38.12 17.12 -24.17
N ILE A 419 37.18 16.18 -24.18
CA ILE A 419 35.84 16.41 -23.61
C ILE A 419 35.71 16.08 -22.12
N ARG A 420 36.77 15.56 -21.47
CA ARG A 420 36.69 15.14 -20.06
C ARG A 420 36.32 16.25 -19.09
N HIS A 421 36.69 17.51 -19.36
CA HIS A 421 36.29 18.65 -18.51
C HIS A 421 34.83 19.07 -18.73
N LEU A 422 34.15 18.51 -19.73
CA LEU A 422 32.72 18.70 -19.96
C LEU A 422 31.87 17.70 -19.16
N LEU A 423 32.47 16.69 -18.53
CA LEU A 423 31.74 15.73 -17.71
C LEU A 423 31.00 16.41 -16.55
N GLY A 424 29.82 15.90 -16.23
CA GLY A 424 29.07 16.31 -15.06
C GLY A 424 29.67 15.77 -13.77
N LYS A 425 29.03 16.10 -12.63
CA LYS A 425 29.48 15.67 -11.30
C LYS A 425 28.79 14.39 -10.80
N GLU A 426 27.51 14.28 -11.09
CA GLU A 426 26.63 13.19 -10.64
C GLU A 426 25.58 12.88 -11.71
N LEU A 427 24.97 11.69 -11.61
CA LEU A 427 23.88 11.31 -12.49
C LEU A 427 22.58 12.04 -12.13
N LEU A 428 21.85 12.45 -13.16
CA LEU A 428 20.54 13.08 -13.05
C LEU A 428 19.40 12.11 -13.41
N GLY A 429 18.19 12.39 -12.93
CA GLY A 429 16.98 11.63 -13.29
C GLY A 429 16.82 10.26 -12.61
N GLY A 430 17.63 9.96 -11.59
CA GLY A 430 17.52 8.70 -10.84
C GLY A 430 16.32 8.67 -9.89
N GLN A 431 15.62 7.54 -9.82
CA GLN A 431 14.45 7.33 -8.95
C GLN A 431 14.75 6.33 -7.84
N VAL A 432 14.25 6.58 -6.63
CA VAL A 432 14.36 5.65 -5.49
C VAL A 432 13.13 4.76 -5.36
N ILE A 433 12.03 5.12 -6.00
CA ILE A 433 10.82 4.30 -6.08
C ILE A 433 10.03 4.56 -7.35
N ILE A 434 9.42 3.50 -7.88
CA ILE A 434 8.30 3.59 -8.82
C ILE A 434 7.04 2.97 -8.20
N GLY A 435 5.94 3.74 -8.24
CA GLY A 435 4.61 3.38 -7.75
C GLY A 435 3.57 3.35 -8.87
N ALA A 436 2.47 2.60 -8.71
CA ALA A 436 1.33 2.67 -9.63
C ALA A 436 0.17 3.51 -9.08
N PHE A 437 -0.09 3.38 -7.78
CA PHE A 437 -1.00 4.26 -7.07
C PHE A 437 -0.60 4.51 -5.61
N PHE A 438 -1.19 5.52 -4.98
CA PHE A 438 -1.04 5.75 -3.54
C PHE A 438 -2.31 6.20 -2.84
N VAL A 439 -2.38 5.85 -1.56
CA VAL A 439 -3.37 6.39 -0.60
C VAL A 439 -2.73 6.35 0.78
N GLY A 440 -2.91 7.40 1.58
CA GLY A 440 -2.22 7.54 2.86
C GLY A 440 -2.83 8.59 3.79
N PRO A 441 -2.26 8.74 4.99
CA PRO A 441 -2.70 9.76 5.94
C PRO A 441 -2.42 11.17 5.39
N LYS A 442 -3.08 12.20 5.96
CA LYS A 442 -2.88 13.60 5.54
C LYS A 442 -1.41 14.03 5.59
N ALA A 443 -0.67 13.59 6.61
CA ALA A 443 0.76 13.87 6.76
C ALA A 443 1.62 13.32 5.61
N PHE A 444 1.20 12.22 4.96
CA PHE A 444 1.90 11.66 3.80
C PHE A 444 1.72 12.54 2.57
N TYR A 445 0.49 12.99 2.28
CA TYR A 445 0.23 13.91 1.18
C TYR A 445 0.93 15.26 1.39
N GLN A 446 0.91 15.76 2.63
CA GLN A 446 1.62 16.99 3.00
C GLN A 446 3.13 16.85 2.79
N ALA A 447 3.74 15.74 3.23
CA ALA A 447 5.16 15.48 3.00
C ALA A 447 5.52 15.50 1.51
N LEU A 448 4.70 14.91 0.64
CA LEU A 448 4.91 14.98 -0.81
C LEU A 448 4.77 16.40 -1.33
N ASN A 449 3.79 17.17 -0.85
CA ASN A 449 3.56 18.54 -1.29
C ASN A 449 4.66 19.52 -0.84
N ASP A 450 5.29 19.27 0.31
CA ASP A 450 6.36 20.10 0.87
C ASP A 450 7.74 19.81 0.26
N MET A 451 7.91 18.67 -0.43
CA MET A 451 9.16 18.33 -1.11
C MET A 451 9.50 19.34 -2.20
N SER A 452 10.80 19.67 -2.29
CA SER A 452 11.36 20.35 -3.46
C SER A 452 11.08 19.55 -4.74
N GLU A 453 11.14 20.22 -5.90
CA GLU A 453 10.93 19.54 -7.18
C GLU A 453 11.93 18.41 -7.42
N GLU A 454 13.22 18.66 -7.17
CA GLU A 454 14.29 17.67 -7.36
C GLU A 454 14.13 16.46 -6.44
N GLU A 455 13.77 16.69 -5.18
CA GLU A 455 13.49 15.59 -4.25
C GLU A 455 12.25 14.79 -4.68
N ARG A 456 11.19 15.47 -5.13
CA ARG A 456 9.96 14.80 -5.54
C ARG A 456 10.14 13.97 -6.82
N LYS A 457 11.04 14.37 -7.72
CA LYS A 457 11.41 13.60 -8.93
C LYS A 457 12.04 12.23 -8.60
N LEU A 458 12.56 12.03 -7.38
CA LEU A 458 13.02 10.72 -6.91
C LEU A 458 11.86 9.70 -6.78
N PHE A 459 10.62 10.18 -6.67
CA PHE A 459 9.41 9.37 -6.49
C PHE A 459 8.63 9.31 -7.81
N GLY A 460 8.88 8.27 -8.59
CA GLY A 460 8.22 8.04 -9.86
C GLY A 460 6.86 7.36 -9.72
N MET A 461 5.92 7.72 -10.59
CA MET A 461 4.63 7.06 -10.76
C MET A 461 4.47 6.57 -12.20
N SER A 462 3.94 5.37 -12.41
CA SER A 462 3.72 4.76 -13.73
C SER A 462 2.55 3.77 -13.75
N GLY A 463 2.14 3.29 -14.92
CA GLY A 463 1.05 2.34 -15.08
C GLY A 463 1.40 0.95 -14.54
N VAL A 464 0.37 0.15 -14.23
CA VAL A 464 0.57 -1.23 -13.75
C VAL A 464 1.27 -2.11 -14.77
N GLU A 465 1.22 -1.78 -16.08
CA GLU A 465 1.95 -2.51 -17.11
C GLU A 465 3.48 -2.37 -17.00
N LYS A 466 3.97 -1.29 -16.37
CA LYS A 466 5.40 -1.08 -16.07
C LYS A 466 5.77 -1.56 -14.68
N VAL A 467 4.94 -1.26 -13.69
CA VAL A 467 5.25 -1.53 -12.27
C VAL A 467 5.12 -3.01 -11.93
N ASN A 468 4.06 -3.67 -12.39
CA ASN A 468 3.67 -5.01 -11.93
C ASN A 468 4.24 -6.15 -12.79
N GLN A 469 4.88 -5.87 -13.93
CA GLN A 469 5.37 -6.92 -14.83
C GLN A 469 6.68 -6.53 -15.54
N LEU A 470 7.35 -7.52 -16.11
CA LEU A 470 8.57 -7.32 -16.89
C LEU A 470 8.30 -7.04 -18.38
N TYR A 471 7.15 -7.47 -18.90
CA TYR A 471 6.81 -7.39 -20.33
C TYR A 471 6.82 -5.95 -20.87
N GLY A 472 7.45 -5.75 -22.03
CA GLY A 472 7.56 -4.43 -22.68
C GLY A 472 8.71 -3.58 -22.15
N GLY A 473 9.76 -4.21 -21.61
CA GLY A 473 10.92 -3.54 -21.01
C GLY A 473 11.80 -4.48 -20.20
N GLU A 474 11.81 -5.76 -20.56
CA GLU A 474 12.29 -6.88 -19.76
C GLU A 474 13.73 -6.68 -19.28
N GLU A 475 14.62 -6.24 -20.17
CA GLU A 475 16.03 -6.01 -19.85
C GLU A 475 16.21 -4.91 -18.80
N LEU A 476 15.69 -3.71 -19.08
CA LEU A 476 15.78 -2.58 -18.16
C LEU A 476 15.14 -2.91 -16.80
N ARG A 477 13.94 -3.49 -16.83
CA ARG A 477 13.16 -3.83 -15.65
C ARG A 477 13.84 -4.90 -14.80
N THR A 478 14.57 -5.83 -15.42
CA THR A 478 15.40 -6.82 -14.74
C THR A 478 16.62 -6.16 -14.10
N LEU A 479 17.30 -5.27 -14.83
CA LEU A 479 18.46 -4.53 -14.33
C LEU A 479 18.10 -3.61 -13.16
N GLN A 480 16.91 -3.00 -13.17
CA GLN A 480 16.41 -2.18 -12.07
C GLN A 480 16.02 -3.04 -10.85
N ARG A 481 15.43 -4.23 -11.05
CA ARG A 481 14.87 -5.06 -9.97
C ARG A 481 15.83 -6.11 -9.41
N LYS A 482 17.09 -5.74 -9.16
CA LYS A 482 18.09 -6.64 -8.54
C LYS A 482 17.71 -7.06 -7.12
N ASP A 483 18.04 -8.32 -6.78
CA ASP A 483 17.80 -8.95 -5.48
C ASP A 483 16.37 -8.70 -4.94
N ALA A 484 15.36 -8.76 -5.81
CA ALA A 484 14.01 -8.30 -5.48
C ALA A 484 13.30 -9.17 -4.44
N ARG A 485 12.62 -8.54 -3.49
CA ARG A 485 11.73 -9.20 -2.51
C ARG A 485 10.33 -8.69 -2.70
N PHE A 486 9.47 -9.54 -3.26
CA PHE A 486 8.08 -9.23 -3.50
C PHE A 486 7.21 -9.72 -2.34
N VAL A 487 6.85 -8.81 -1.44
CA VAL A 487 6.17 -9.14 -0.19
C VAL A 487 4.66 -8.94 -0.31
N ASN A 488 3.93 -10.05 -0.24
CA ASN A 488 2.48 -10.11 -0.43
C ASN A 488 1.79 -10.68 0.82
N THR A 489 0.50 -10.38 0.99
CA THR A 489 -0.31 -10.96 2.07
C THR A 489 -1.26 -12.01 1.50
N GLY A 490 -1.31 -13.18 2.12
CA GLY A 490 -2.29 -14.23 1.84
C GLY A 490 -3.28 -14.38 2.99
N MET A 491 -4.48 -14.90 2.70
CA MET A 491 -5.44 -15.22 3.75
C MET A 491 -5.18 -16.60 4.37
N ILE A 492 -4.92 -17.60 3.51
CA ILE A 492 -4.82 -19.01 3.89
C ILE A 492 -3.74 -19.67 3.04
N ALA A 493 -2.91 -20.52 3.65
CA ALA A 493 -2.03 -21.46 2.95
C ALA A 493 -2.49 -22.89 3.20
N THR A 494 -2.51 -23.69 2.15
CA THR A 494 -2.56 -25.14 2.29
C THR A 494 -1.19 -25.68 2.71
N VAL A 495 -1.11 -26.83 3.37
CA VAL A 495 0.17 -27.51 3.68
C VAL A 495 0.97 -27.94 2.43
N LEU A 496 0.38 -27.82 1.24
CA LEU A 496 1.07 -27.99 -0.04
C LEU A 496 1.64 -26.69 -0.60
N GLY A 497 1.43 -25.55 0.06
CA GLY A 497 1.94 -24.24 -0.34
C GLY A 497 1.09 -23.48 -1.35
N ALA A 498 -0.12 -23.96 -1.69
CA ALA A 498 -1.08 -23.15 -2.43
C ALA A 498 -1.72 -22.09 -1.52
N ILE A 499 -1.96 -20.89 -2.04
CA ILE A 499 -2.45 -19.72 -1.29
C ILE A 499 -3.82 -19.28 -1.80
N ALA A 500 -4.72 -18.95 -0.88
CA ALA A 500 -5.94 -18.21 -1.18
C ALA A 500 -5.86 -16.81 -0.54
N SER A 501 -6.22 -15.78 -1.31
CA SER A 501 -6.03 -14.37 -0.93
C SER A 501 -7.29 -13.51 -1.04
N ASP A 502 -8.25 -13.90 -1.87
CA ASP A 502 -9.35 -13.03 -2.31
C ASP A 502 -10.75 -13.65 -2.18
N GLN A 503 -10.87 -14.96 -1.91
CA GLN A 503 -12.15 -15.66 -1.84
C GLN A 503 -12.22 -16.65 -0.66
N LEU A 504 -13.43 -16.82 -0.12
CA LEU A 504 -13.75 -17.85 0.86
C LEU A 504 -13.94 -19.23 0.19
N GLU A 505 -13.83 -20.30 0.98
CA GLU A 505 -14.02 -21.68 0.53
C GLU A 505 -15.42 -21.94 -0.07
N ASP A 506 -16.42 -21.14 0.30
CA ASP A 506 -17.79 -21.23 -0.21
C ASP A 506 -18.03 -20.36 -1.45
N GLY A 507 -16.98 -19.82 -2.06
CA GLY A 507 -17.06 -19.02 -3.29
C GLY A 507 -17.41 -17.54 -3.06
N ARG A 508 -17.58 -17.09 -1.82
CA ARG A 508 -17.80 -15.64 -1.57
C ARG A 508 -16.50 -14.86 -1.71
N VAL A 509 -16.54 -13.81 -2.52
CA VAL A 509 -15.45 -12.86 -2.75
C VAL A 509 -15.28 -11.97 -1.51
N ILE A 510 -14.03 -11.90 -1.04
CA ILE A 510 -13.60 -11.03 0.06
C ILE A 510 -13.17 -9.69 -0.48
N SER A 511 -12.35 -9.66 -1.53
CA SER A 511 -11.80 -8.44 -2.14
C SER A 511 -11.62 -8.57 -3.65
N GLY A 512 -10.47 -9.11 -4.06
CA GLY A 512 -9.95 -9.24 -5.42
C GLY A 512 -8.46 -9.56 -5.37
N ILE A 513 -7.89 -10.10 -6.45
CA ILE A 513 -6.50 -10.56 -6.49
C ILE A 513 -5.48 -9.42 -6.58
N GLY A 514 -5.86 -8.29 -7.20
CA GLY A 514 -4.96 -7.16 -7.45
C GLY A 514 -3.76 -7.56 -8.32
N GLY A 515 -2.58 -7.00 -8.04
CA GLY A 515 -1.33 -7.39 -8.72
C GLY A 515 -0.57 -8.54 -8.07
N GLN A 516 -1.14 -9.23 -7.06
CA GLN A 516 -0.43 -10.30 -6.34
C GLN A 516 0.12 -11.36 -7.29
N TYR A 517 -0.69 -11.83 -8.24
CA TYR A 517 -0.24 -12.80 -9.24
C TYR A 517 0.96 -12.28 -10.04
N ASN A 518 0.93 -11.00 -10.46
CA ASN A 518 1.98 -10.41 -11.28
C ASN A 518 3.33 -10.37 -10.54
N PHE A 519 3.34 -9.95 -9.26
CA PHE A 519 4.56 -9.97 -8.45
C PHE A 519 5.06 -11.38 -8.14
N VAL A 520 4.14 -12.34 -7.94
CA VAL A 520 4.51 -13.75 -7.81
C VAL A 520 5.20 -14.23 -9.07
N ALA A 521 4.62 -13.97 -10.24
CA ALA A 521 5.20 -14.37 -11.53
C ALA A 521 6.59 -13.75 -11.75
N MET A 522 6.76 -12.46 -11.45
CA MET A 522 8.08 -11.79 -11.53
C MET A 522 9.11 -12.42 -10.60
N GLY A 523 8.73 -12.78 -9.37
CA GLY A 523 9.65 -13.41 -8.42
C GLY A 523 10.14 -14.80 -8.85
N HIS A 524 9.43 -15.48 -9.76
CA HIS A 524 9.90 -16.71 -10.39
C HIS A 524 10.69 -16.47 -11.69
N ALA A 525 10.43 -15.36 -12.38
CA ALA A 525 11.12 -14.99 -13.61
C ALA A 525 12.53 -14.39 -13.39
N LEU A 526 12.71 -13.62 -12.30
CA LEU A 526 13.99 -13.01 -11.94
C LEU A 526 14.84 -14.01 -11.14
N LEU A 527 16.09 -14.22 -11.57
CA LEU A 527 17.00 -15.22 -10.97
C LEU A 527 17.37 -14.93 -9.51
N ASP A 528 17.49 -13.66 -9.14
CA ASP A 528 17.89 -13.19 -7.81
C ASP A 528 16.70 -12.72 -6.95
N ALA A 529 15.47 -12.92 -7.43
CA ALA A 529 14.26 -12.52 -6.73
C ALA A 529 13.64 -13.65 -5.90
N ARG A 530 12.89 -13.26 -4.87
CA ARG A 530 12.08 -14.16 -4.03
C ARG A 530 10.71 -13.56 -3.78
N VAL A 531 9.71 -14.41 -3.72
CA VAL A 531 8.34 -14.08 -3.30
C VAL A 531 8.18 -14.43 -1.83
N ILE A 532 7.66 -13.49 -1.04
CA ILE A 532 7.40 -13.68 0.39
C ILE A 532 5.89 -13.51 0.62
N MET A 533 5.22 -14.60 1.00
CA MET A 533 3.80 -14.61 1.33
C MET A 533 3.60 -14.57 2.84
N MET A 534 3.11 -13.44 3.35
CA MET A 534 2.76 -13.27 4.75
C MET A 534 1.37 -13.82 5.05
N ILE A 535 1.27 -14.70 6.05
CA ILE A 535 0.01 -15.31 6.46
C ILE A 535 -0.03 -15.32 7.99
N LYS A 536 -1.06 -14.70 8.56
CA LYS A 536 -1.32 -14.85 10.01
C LYS A 536 -1.65 -16.30 10.27
N SER A 537 -1.01 -16.95 11.24
CA SER A 537 -1.19 -18.39 11.50
C SER A 537 -2.65 -18.78 11.79
N THR A 538 -3.43 -17.85 12.37
CA THR A 538 -4.80 -18.09 12.81
C THR A 538 -5.73 -16.89 12.53
N LYS A 539 -7.04 -17.17 12.52
CA LYS A 539 -8.12 -16.17 12.52
C LYS A 539 -9.19 -16.52 13.54
N GLY A 540 -9.96 -15.53 13.97
CA GLY A 540 -11.02 -15.71 14.98
C GLY A 540 -10.46 -15.82 16.40
N TYR A 541 -11.31 -16.21 17.36
CA TYR A 541 -10.95 -16.37 18.78
C TYR A 541 -11.97 -17.27 19.49
N GLY A 542 -11.58 -17.85 20.62
CA GLY A 542 -12.46 -18.77 21.35
C GLY A 542 -12.97 -19.88 20.45
N LYS A 543 -14.30 -20.08 20.40
CA LYS A 543 -14.94 -21.12 19.59
C LYS A 543 -14.83 -20.92 18.07
N THR A 544 -14.52 -19.70 17.60
CA THR A 544 -14.37 -19.40 16.17
C THR A 544 -12.91 -19.38 15.71
N LEU A 545 -11.97 -19.69 16.60
CA LEU A 545 -10.55 -19.77 16.28
C LEU A 545 -10.32 -20.87 15.23
N LYS A 546 -9.68 -20.51 14.12
CA LYS A 546 -9.31 -21.41 13.03
C LYS A 546 -7.86 -21.18 12.63
N SER A 547 -7.18 -22.24 12.20
CA SER A 547 -5.90 -22.13 11.52
C SER A 547 -6.08 -21.52 10.13
N ASN A 548 -5.12 -20.71 9.69
CA ASN A 548 -4.97 -20.29 8.30
C ASN A 548 -3.91 -21.13 7.57
N ILE A 549 -3.16 -21.98 8.27
CA ILE A 549 -2.44 -23.10 7.65
C ILE A 549 -3.38 -24.31 7.69
N VAL A 550 -3.85 -24.76 6.54
CA VAL A 550 -4.91 -25.79 6.42
C VAL A 550 -4.45 -26.96 5.58
N PHE A 551 -5.05 -28.14 5.76
CA PHE A 551 -4.69 -29.28 4.91
C PHE A 551 -5.16 -29.11 3.45
N LYS A 552 -6.37 -28.57 3.27
CA LYS A 552 -7.00 -28.30 1.96
C LYS A 552 -7.87 -27.05 2.05
N TYR A 553 -8.12 -26.41 0.90
CA TYR A 553 -9.01 -25.27 0.77
C TYR A 553 -9.66 -25.26 -0.62
N GLY A 554 -10.93 -24.88 -0.71
CA GLY A 554 -11.72 -24.91 -1.95
C GLY A 554 -11.43 -23.80 -2.97
N HIS A 555 -10.52 -22.88 -2.66
CA HIS A 555 -10.11 -21.78 -3.56
C HIS A 555 -8.58 -21.69 -3.65
N CYS A 556 -8.07 -21.16 -4.75
CA CYS A 556 -6.65 -20.96 -4.98
C CYS A 556 -6.39 -19.71 -5.82
N SER A 557 -5.66 -18.76 -5.25
CA SER A 557 -5.19 -17.54 -5.91
C SER A 557 -3.77 -17.72 -6.45
N VAL A 558 -2.87 -18.30 -5.63
CA VAL A 558 -1.51 -18.66 -6.04
C VAL A 558 -1.35 -20.17 -5.99
N PRO A 559 -1.19 -20.85 -7.14
CA PRO A 559 -1.07 -22.30 -7.18
C PRO A 559 0.24 -22.76 -6.55
N LYS A 560 0.26 -24.00 -6.04
CA LYS A 560 1.44 -24.60 -5.38
C LYS A 560 2.70 -24.61 -6.24
N HIS A 561 2.58 -24.51 -7.57
CA HIS A 561 3.71 -24.45 -8.50
C HIS A 561 4.44 -23.11 -8.45
N LEU A 562 3.79 -22.06 -7.94
CA LEU A 562 4.35 -20.72 -7.75
C LEU A 562 4.66 -20.41 -6.27
N ARG A 563 4.67 -21.43 -5.40
CA ARG A 563 5.05 -21.27 -3.98
C ARG A 563 6.52 -20.88 -3.87
N ASP A 564 6.83 -20.06 -2.88
CA ASP A 564 8.20 -19.64 -2.59
C ASP A 564 8.44 -19.57 -1.07
N ILE A 565 8.50 -18.39 -0.45
CA ILE A 565 8.61 -18.25 1.00
C ILE A 565 7.24 -17.96 1.60
N ILE A 566 6.86 -18.66 2.67
CA ILE A 566 5.66 -18.37 3.46
C ILE A 566 6.10 -17.98 4.88
N VAL A 567 5.62 -16.84 5.37
CA VAL A 567 5.99 -16.30 6.70
C VAL A 567 4.74 -16.17 7.56
N THR A 568 4.82 -16.72 8.77
CA THR A 568 3.85 -16.45 9.85
C THR A 568 4.55 -15.72 11.00
N GLU A 569 3.81 -15.38 12.04
CA GLU A 569 4.36 -14.80 13.26
C GLU A 569 5.31 -15.77 14.01
N TYR A 570 5.36 -17.05 13.62
CA TYR A 570 6.16 -18.08 14.29
C TYR A 570 7.45 -18.45 13.55
N GLY A 571 7.55 -18.13 12.25
CA GLY A 571 8.73 -18.47 11.48
C GLY A 571 8.61 -18.28 9.97
N ILE A 572 9.62 -18.81 9.27
CA ILE A 572 9.82 -18.70 7.83
C ILE A 572 9.84 -20.12 7.25
N ALA A 573 8.94 -20.41 6.31
CA ALA A 573 8.95 -21.65 5.53
C ALA A 573 9.45 -21.34 4.11
N ASP A 574 10.70 -21.66 3.83
CA ASP A 574 11.23 -21.66 2.46
C ASP A 574 10.80 -22.95 1.76
N VAL A 575 9.88 -22.87 0.80
CA VAL A 575 9.26 -24.05 0.17
C VAL A 575 9.45 -24.12 -1.35
N ARG A 576 10.21 -23.18 -1.93
CA ARG A 576 10.57 -23.22 -3.36
C ARG A 576 11.41 -24.47 -3.63
N SER A 577 11.14 -25.14 -4.75
CA SER A 577 11.89 -26.32 -5.22
C SER A 577 11.93 -27.54 -4.28
N LYS A 578 11.20 -27.52 -3.15
CA LYS A 578 11.13 -28.65 -2.21
C LYS A 578 10.05 -29.68 -2.61
N PRO A 579 10.27 -30.98 -2.41
CA PRO A 579 9.23 -32.01 -2.55
C PRO A 579 8.11 -31.83 -1.51
N GLU A 580 6.90 -32.33 -1.80
CA GLU A 580 5.71 -32.10 -0.97
C GLU A 580 5.89 -32.48 0.51
N LYS A 581 6.59 -33.59 0.82
CA LYS A 581 6.85 -33.98 2.22
C LYS A 581 7.63 -32.93 3.02
N GLN A 582 8.59 -32.27 2.38
CA GLN A 582 9.38 -31.21 3.02
C GLN A 582 8.54 -29.93 3.13
N VAL A 583 7.76 -29.59 2.11
CA VAL A 583 6.86 -28.42 2.14
C VAL A 583 5.85 -28.52 3.28
N ILE A 584 5.26 -29.71 3.45
CA ILE A 584 4.32 -29.98 4.54
C ILE A 584 5.03 -29.84 5.90
N ALA A 585 6.23 -30.38 6.05
CA ALA A 585 7.02 -30.24 7.26
C ALA A 585 7.28 -28.76 7.60
N GLU A 586 7.77 -27.97 6.64
CA GLU A 586 8.05 -26.54 6.81
C GLU A 586 6.79 -25.74 7.19
N LEU A 587 5.65 -26.00 6.54
CA LEU A 587 4.41 -25.30 6.85
C LEU A 587 3.80 -25.68 8.19
N ILE A 588 3.93 -26.93 8.61
CA ILE A 588 3.54 -27.36 9.96
C ILE A 588 4.45 -26.69 11.00
N ASN A 589 5.76 -26.57 10.72
CA ASN A 589 6.73 -25.95 11.64
C ASN A 589 6.41 -24.48 11.94
N ILE A 590 5.79 -23.76 11.01
CA ILE A 590 5.39 -22.35 11.20
C ILE A 590 3.89 -22.17 11.52
N ALA A 591 3.14 -23.27 11.68
CA ALA A 591 1.75 -23.22 12.12
C ALA A 591 1.64 -22.99 13.63
N ASP A 592 0.47 -22.50 14.06
CA ASP A 592 0.15 -22.38 15.49
C ASP A 592 0.06 -23.77 16.15
N SER A 593 0.73 -23.96 17.29
CA SER A 593 0.86 -25.27 17.94
C SER A 593 -0.46 -25.88 18.38
N ARG A 594 -1.53 -25.08 18.52
CA ARG A 594 -2.89 -25.59 18.78
C ARG A 594 -3.45 -26.41 17.62
N PHE A 595 -2.90 -26.26 16.41
CA PHE A 595 -3.35 -26.93 15.18
C PHE A 595 -2.31 -27.87 14.56
N GLN A 596 -1.03 -27.76 14.95
CA GLN A 596 0.08 -28.57 14.43
C GLN A 596 -0.19 -30.08 14.45
N LYS A 597 -0.65 -30.62 15.59
CA LYS A 597 -0.96 -32.06 15.73
C LYS A 597 -2.00 -32.51 14.72
N GLN A 598 -3.10 -31.75 14.59
CA GLN A 598 -4.17 -32.07 13.65
C GLN A 598 -3.66 -32.08 12.20
N LEU A 599 -2.86 -31.08 11.80
CA LEU A 599 -2.30 -30.99 10.46
C LEU A 599 -1.36 -32.16 10.16
N LEU A 600 -0.52 -32.54 11.13
CA LEU A 600 0.39 -33.67 10.99
C LEU A 600 -0.37 -34.99 10.81
N GLU A 601 -1.38 -35.24 11.62
CA GLU A 601 -2.21 -36.46 11.51
C GLU A 601 -2.94 -36.52 10.15
N GLN A 602 -3.44 -35.39 9.65
CA GLN A 602 -4.03 -35.31 8.32
C GLN A 602 -3.01 -35.64 7.22
N ALA A 603 -1.78 -35.13 7.33
CA ALA A 603 -0.71 -35.41 6.38
C ALA A 603 -0.24 -36.87 6.41
N LYS A 604 -0.10 -37.48 7.60
CA LYS A 604 0.24 -38.90 7.78
C LYS A 604 -0.84 -39.79 7.19
N LYS A 605 -2.12 -39.52 7.54
CA LYS A 605 -3.27 -40.24 7.00
C LYS A 605 -3.35 -40.19 5.46
N ALA A 606 -2.93 -39.09 4.86
CA ALA A 606 -2.89 -38.93 3.41
C ALA A 606 -1.65 -39.54 2.73
N GLY A 607 -0.71 -40.11 3.49
CA GLY A 607 0.55 -40.65 2.94
C GLY A 607 1.47 -39.57 2.37
N LYS A 608 1.31 -38.30 2.80
CA LYS A 608 2.06 -37.15 2.26
C LYS A 608 3.28 -36.77 3.08
N ILE A 609 3.45 -37.37 4.26
CA ILE A 609 4.63 -37.24 5.11
C ILE A 609 4.94 -38.59 5.77
N PRO A 610 6.21 -38.92 6.08
CA PRO A 610 6.56 -40.18 6.72
C PRO A 610 5.80 -40.42 8.04
N PRO A 611 5.34 -41.65 8.33
CA PRO A 611 4.61 -41.96 9.56
C PRO A 611 5.40 -41.68 10.85
N ASP A 612 6.72 -41.77 10.78
CA ASP A 612 7.68 -41.52 11.86
C ASP A 612 8.13 -40.06 11.95
N TYR A 613 7.70 -39.18 11.04
CA TYR A 613 8.01 -37.75 11.15
C TYR A 613 7.41 -37.18 12.43
N GLU A 614 8.25 -36.45 13.16
CA GLU A 614 7.86 -35.61 14.27
C GLU A 614 8.22 -34.15 13.99
N ILE A 615 7.38 -33.24 14.48
CA ILE A 615 7.69 -31.81 14.45
C ILE A 615 8.95 -31.58 15.32
N PRO A 616 9.99 -30.88 14.84
CA PRO A 616 11.17 -30.61 15.66
C PRO A 616 10.85 -29.76 16.89
N GLU A 617 11.57 -29.97 17.98
CA GLU A 617 11.27 -29.41 19.30
C GLU A 617 11.16 -27.88 19.30
N GLU A 618 12.06 -27.19 18.58
CA GLU A 618 12.04 -25.72 18.46
C GLU A 618 10.75 -25.13 17.87
N TYR A 619 9.92 -25.95 17.20
CA TYR A 619 8.66 -25.54 16.55
C TYR A 619 7.40 -25.97 17.31
N ARG A 620 7.49 -26.71 18.43
CA ARG A 620 6.33 -27.27 19.15
C ARG A 620 5.60 -26.28 20.08
N HIS A 621 6.12 -25.06 20.22
CA HIS A 621 5.62 -24.04 21.15
C HIS A 621 5.26 -22.71 20.48
N ASN A 622 4.73 -22.77 19.27
CA ASN A 622 4.23 -21.65 18.50
C ASN A 622 2.88 -21.18 19.07
N THR A 623 2.93 -20.26 20.03
CA THR A 623 1.75 -19.74 20.74
C THR A 623 1.76 -18.20 20.83
N PRO A 624 0.58 -17.54 20.83
CA PRO A 624 0.51 -16.09 21.02
C PRO A 624 1.11 -15.62 22.35
N GLU A 625 1.02 -16.47 23.38
CA GLU A 625 1.57 -16.22 24.71
C GLU A 625 3.11 -16.13 24.66
N LYS A 626 3.77 -17.02 23.91
CA LYS A 626 5.23 -16.98 23.71
C LYS A 626 5.67 -15.68 23.03
N ILE A 627 4.98 -15.27 21.96
CA ILE A 627 5.27 -13.98 21.28
C ILE A 627 5.08 -12.81 22.23
N THR A 628 3.98 -12.81 22.99
CA THR A 628 3.68 -11.73 23.94
C THR A 628 4.73 -11.66 25.04
N ALA A 629 5.12 -12.80 25.62
CA ALA A 629 6.16 -12.85 26.66
C ALA A 629 7.51 -12.34 26.14
N LEU A 630 7.83 -12.62 24.88
CA LEU A 630 9.08 -12.19 24.25
C LEU A 630 9.07 -10.70 23.91
N LEU A 631 8.03 -10.18 23.25
CA LEU A 631 8.03 -8.81 22.72
C LEU A 631 7.54 -7.74 23.69
N LYS A 632 6.72 -8.09 24.69
CA LYS A 632 6.15 -7.09 25.60
C LYS A 632 7.19 -6.30 26.42
N PRO A 633 8.31 -6.89 26.89
CA PRO A 633 9.40 -6.14 27.52
C PRO A 633 9.96 -5.04 26.59
N TYR A 634 10.23 -5.38 25.33
CA TYR A 634 10.67 -4.41 24.32
C TYR A 634 9.60 -3.36 24.03
N GLN A 635 8.32 -3.75 23.98
CA GLN A 635 7.23 -2.80 23.80
C GLN A 635 7.17 -1.73 24.89
N SER A 636 7.48 -2.11 26.14
CA SER A 636 7.54 -1.17 27.26
C SER A 636 8.71 -0.17 27.17
N GLN A 637 9.75 -0.51 26.40
CA GLN A 637 10.91 0.35 26.11
C GLN A 637 10.67 1.24 24.87
N GLY A 638 9.49 1.17 24.26
CA GLY A 638 9.09 2.06 23.16
C GLY A 638 9.37 1.53 21.75
N VAL A 639 9.79 0.28 21.57
CA VAL A 639 9.80 -0.40 20.25
C VAL A 639 8.51 -1.23 20.05
N PHE A 640 8.26 -1.82 18.87
CA PHE A 640 7.02 -2.58 18.58
C PHE A 640 5.72 -1.84 18.93
N ARG A 641 5.68 -0.52 18.67
CA ARG A 641 4.52 0.33 18.96
C ARG A 641 3.32 -0.11 18.11
N PRO A 642 2.08 0.01 18.62
CA PRO A 642 0.89 -0.23 17.81
C PRO A 642 0.79 0.70 16.59
N PHE A 643 1.29 1.93 16.69
CA PHE A 643 1.37 2.88 15.58
C PHE A 643 2.83 3.33 15.45
N PRO A 644 3.67 2.63 14.68
CA PRO A 644 5.09 2.95 14.58
C PRO A 644 5.37 4.27 13.85
N PHE A 645 4.42 4.76 13.03
CA PHE A 645 4.58 5.93 12.14
C PHE A 645 3.52 7.01 12.39
N ASP A 646 3.19 7.25 13.66
CA ASP A 646 2.15 8.18 14.11
C ASP A 646 0.73 7.86 13.58
N THR A 647 -0.27 8.58 14.10
CA THR A 647 -1.68 8.40 13.73
C THR A 647 -2.50 9.65 14.05
N ASP A 648 -3.56 9.90 13.29
CA ASP A 648 -4.53 10.96 13.57
C ASP A 648 -5.38 10.68 14.82
N LEU A 649 -5.25 9.49 15.43
CA LEU A 649 -5.91 9.13 16.67
C LEU A 649 -5.17 9.73 17.88
N THR A 650 -5.92 10.39 18.76
CA THR A 650 -5.41 10.81 20.06
C THR A 650 -5.10 9.61 20.96
N GLU A 651 -4.24 9.77 21.97
CA GLU A 651 -3.95 8.71 22.96
C GLU A 651 -5.22 8.12 23.59
N THR A 652 -6.20 8.99 23.86
CA THR A 652 -7.52 8.59 24.40
C THR A 652 -8.29 7.71 23.41
N GLU A 653 -8.23 8.02 22.11
CA GLU A 653 -8.88 7.26 21.05
C GLU A 653 -8.18 5.93 20.77
N ILE A 654 -6.85 5.89 20.80
CA ILE A 654 -6.05 4.67 20.70
C ILE A 654 -6.42 3.70 21.82
N ALA A 655 -6.40 4.18 23.07
CA ALA A 655 -6.76 3.40 24.24
C ALA A 655 -8.22 2.91 24.19
N LEU A 656 -9.17 3.78 23.80
CA LEU A 656 -10.57 3.41 23.60
C LEU A 656 -10.74 2.36 22.51
N GLY A 657 -10.15 2.56 21.33
CA GLY A 657 -10.23 1.63 20.21
C GLY A 657 -9.74 0.23 20.60
N GLY A 658 -8.60 0.17 21.29
CA GLY A 658 -8.08 -1.08 21.87
C GLY A 658 -9.06 -1.72 22.84
N ALA A 659 -9.60 -0.95 23.80
CA ALA A 659 -10.52 -1.46 24.80
C ALA A 659 -11.84 -1.97 24.19
N LEU A 660 -12.42 -1.23 23.25
CA LEU A 660 -13.65 -1.58 22.55
C LEU A 660 -13.45 -2.82 21.66
N LYS A 661 -12.29 -2.97 21.01
CA LYS A 661 -11.93 -4.17 20.24
C LYS A 661 -11.83 -5.39 21.16
N SER A 662 -11.18 -5.26 22.32
CA SER A 662 -11.13 -6.31 23.34
C SER A 662 -12.51 -6.67 23.88
N LEU A 663 -13.38 -5.69 24.08
CA LEU A 663 -14.76 -5.92 24.48
C LEU A 663 -15.56 -6.68 23.42
N LYS A 664 -15.41 -6.31 22.14
CA LYS A 664 -16.03 -7.02 21.00
C LYS A 664 -15.57 -8.48 20.92
N LYS A 665 -14.30 -8.77 21.24
CA LYS A 665 -13.80 -10.15 21.38
C LYS A 665 -14.44 -10.91 22.55
N LEU A 666 -14.63 -10.24 23.70
CA LEU A 666 -15.29 -10.86 24.87
C LEU A 666 -16.77 -11.17 24.61
N SER A 667 -17.51 -10.28 23.93
CA SER A 667 -18.96 -10.43 23.69
C SER A 667 -19.33 -11.64 22.82
N THR A 668 -18.36 -12.13 22.08
CA THR A 668 -18.49 -13.19 21.08
C THR A 668 -17.75 -14.46 21.53
N GLY A 669 -16.68 -14.33 22.32
CA GLY A 669 -15.89 -15.46 22.82
C GLY A 669 -16.29 -15.97 24.22
N ASN A 670 -16.68 -15.08 25.14
CA ASN A 670 -17.01 -15.44 26.53
C ASN A 670 -18.09 -14.52 27.13
N ARG A 671 -19.35 -14.76 26.71
CA ARG A 671 -20.53 -13.99 27.15
C ARG A 671 -20.74 -14.01 28.65
N PHE A 672 -20.46 -15.13 29.32
CA PHE A 672 -20.63 -15.24 30.77
C PHE A 672 -19.68 -14.30 31.52
N LYS A 673 -18.39 -14.25 31.12
CA LYS A 673 -17.41 -13.31 31.70
C LYS A 673 -17.79 -11.85 31.44
N LEU A 674 -18.36 -11.56 30.27
CA LEU A 674 -18.87 -10.22 29.94
C LEU A 674 -20.03 -9.83 30.86
N VAL A 675 -21.07 -10.66 30.97
CA VAL A 675 -22.26 -10.37 31.77
C VAL A 675 -21.91 -10.25 33.25
N SER A 676 -21.20 -11.23 33.81
CA SER A 676 -20.76 -11.21 35.23
C SER A 676 -19.84 -10.02 35.53
N GLY A 677 -18.96 -9.69 34.58
CA GLY A 677 -18.07 -8.53 34.68
C GLY A 677 -18.82 -7.20 34.66
N ILE A 678 -19.81 -7.04 33.78
CA ILE A 678 -20.66 -5.85 33.73
C ILE A 678 -21.46 -5.70 35.02
N ILE A 679 -22.10 -6.77 35.52
CA ILE A 679 -22.87 -6.73 36.78
C ILE A 679 -21.97 -6.27 37.94
N LYS A 680 -20.75 -6.80 38.04
CA LYS A 680 -19.76 -6.34 39.03
C LYS A 680 -19.33 -4.89 38.84
N GLU A 681 -19.34 -4.37 37.61
CA GLU A 681 -18.99 -2.97 37.37
C GLU A 681 -20.12 -2.02 37.77
N PHE A 682 -21.38 -2.46 37.79
CA PHE A 682 -22.51 -1.66 38.28
C PHE A 682 -22.37 -1.30 39.77
N THR A 683 -21.79 -2.18 40.59
CA THR A 683 -21.58 -1.93 42.02
C THR A 683 -20.35 -1.06 42.33
N ARG A 684 -19.49 -0.81 41.34
CA ARG A 684 -18.24 -0.04 41.52
C ARG A 684 -18.42 1.45 41.21
N PRO A 685 -17.76 2.38 41.92
CA PRO A 685 -17.70 3.77 41.48
C PRO A 685 -16.90 3.87 40.17
N ILE A 686 -17.19 4.90 39.37
CA ILE A 686 -16.43 5.17 38.14
C ILE A 686 -15.11 5.82 38.55
N PRO A 687 -13.94 5.22 38.24
CA PRO A 687 -12.65 5.81 38.59
C PRO A 687 -12.45 7.16 37.90
N ALA A 688 -11.74 8.10 38.55
CA ALA A 688 -11.49 9.41 37.94
C ALA A 688 -10.69 9.30 36.63
N SER A 689 -9.80 8.30 36.55
CA SER A 689 -9.05 7.93 35.35
C SER A 689 -9.94 7.53 34.17
N ALA A 690 -11.22 7.20 34.38
CA ALA A 690 -12.16 6.89 33.31
C ALA A 690 -12.80 8.15 32.66
N TYR A 691 -12.78 9.31 33.32
CA TYR A 691 -13.49 10.51 32.85
C TYR A 691 -13.07 11.03 31.48
N PRO A 692 -11.77 11.08 31.12
CA PRO A 692 -11.37 11.53 29.78
C PRO A 692 -12.02 10.70 28.66
N TYR A 693 -12.05 9.38 28.84
CA TYR A 693 -12.70 8.45 27.92
C TYR A 693 -14.23 8.64 27.87
N MET A 694 -14.86 8.87 29.03
CA MET A 694 -16.30 9.14 29.08
C MET A 694 -16.65 10.48 28.44
N LYS A 695 -15.82 11.51 28.62
CA LYS A 695 -15.99 12.80 27.94
C LYS A 695 -15.88 12.61 26.43
N ARG A 696 -14.88 11.86 25.96
CA ARG A 696 -14.67 11.56 24.53
C ARG A 696 -15.85 10.84 23.88
N LEU A 697 -16.51 9.93 24.59
CA LEU A 697 -17.72 9.23 24.10
C LEU A 697 -19.04 9.95 24.40
N LYS A 698 -18.98 11.15 24.98
CA LYS A 698 -20.16 11.91 25.47
C LYS A 698 -21.03 11.10 26.45
N LEU A 699 -20.40 10.31 27.33
CA LEU A 699 -21.03 9.46 28.36
C LEU A 699 -20.86 9.98 29.79
N HIS A 700 -20.10 11.05 30.01
CA HIS A 700 -19.85 11.62 31.34
C HIS A 700 -21.15 12.10 32.03
N LYS A 701 -22.11 12.67 31.28
CA LYS A 701 -23.44 13.10 31.74
C LYS A 701 -24.56 12.12 31.32
N ALA A 702 -24.32 10.82 31.40
CA ALA A 702 -25.29 9.80 30.98
C ALA A 702 -26.67 10.01 31.65
N SER A 703 -27.67 10.41 30.87
CA SER A 703 -29.00 10.78 31.36
C SER A 703 -29.98 9.61 31.29
N SER A 704 -29.90 8.79 30.23
CA SER A 704 -30.78 7.63 30.03
C SER A 704 -30.23 6.34 30.65
N VAL A 705 -31.12 5.36 30.88
CA VAL A 705 -30.73 4.01 31.35
C VAL A 705 -29.73 3.36 30.39
N GLN A 706 -29.97 3.49 29.08
CA GLN A 706 -29.09 2.95 28.04
C GLN A 706 -27.68 3.56 28.09
N GLU A 707 -27.57 4.88 28.28
CA GLU A 707 -26.27 5.55 28.41
C GLU A 707 -25.53 5.13 29.69
N ARG A 708 -26.27 4.92 30.80
CA ARG A 708 -25.68 4.44 32.06
C ARG A 708 -25.10 3.03 31.91
N VAL A 709 -25.81 2.14 31.21
CA VAL A 709 -25.33 0.78 30.88
C VAL A 709 -24.10 0.86 29.98
N MET A 710 -24.16 1.65 28.92
CA MET A 710 -23.05 1.82 27.99
C MET A 710 -21.80 2.38 28.68
N ARG A 711 -21.97 3.36 29.58
CA ARG A 711 -20.90 3.90 30.42
C ARG A 711 -20.21 2.80 31.24
N LYS A 712 -20.98 1.94 31.92
CA LYS A 712 -20.43 0.82 32.69
C LYS A 712 -19.71 -0.20 31.81
N LEU A 713 -20.25 -0.47 30.63
CA LEU A 713 -19.64 -1.36 29.65
C LEU A 713 -18.30 -0.82 29.14
N VAL A 714 -18.17 0.48 28.90
CA VAL A 714 -16.87 1.10 28.54
C VAL A 714 -15.90 1.05 29.72
N VAL A 715 -16.34 1.37 30.94
CA VAL A 715 -15.48 1.27 32.13
C VAL A 715 -14.96 -0.16 32.33
N PHE A 716 -15.83 -1.16 32.17
CA PHE A 716 -15.44 -2.57 32.20
C PHE A 716 -14.39 -2.89 31.11
N ALA A 717 -14.57 -2.39 29.89
CA ALA A 717 -13.60 -2.55 28.81
C ALA A 717 -12.24 -1.91 29.17
N LEU A 718 -12.22 -0.68 29.67
CA LEU A 718 -11.00 0.02 30.09
C LEU A 718 -10.29 -0.74 31.21
N ARG A 719 -11.03 -1.23 32.21
CA ARG A 719 -10.49 -2.00 33.34
C ARG A 719 -9.81 -3.29 32.88
N ASN A 720 -10.45 -4.02 31.96
CA ASN A 720 -9.87 -5.28 31.42
C ASN A 720 -8.63 -5.07 30.56
N ASN A 721 -8.38 -3.85 30.09
CA ASN A 721 -7.16 -3.49 29.34
C ASN A 721 -6.15 -2.74 30.22
N SER A 722 -6.33 -2.74 31.55
CA SER A 722 -5.46 -2.06 32.52
C SER A 722 -5.28 -0.56 32.26
N LEU A 723 -6.27 0.09 31.63
CA LEU A 723 -6.25 1.52 31.31
C LEU A 723 -6.75 2.41 32.45
N LEU A 724 -7.25 1.81 33.52
CA LEU A 724 -7.71 2.51 34.71
C LEU A 724 -6.66 2.37 35.81
N LYS A 725 -6.03 3.48 36.19
CA LYS A 725 -5.23 3.53 37.42
C LYS A 725 -6.19 3.41 38.61
N ASN A 726 -5.87 2.52 39.56
CA ASN A 726 -6.47 2.57 40.88
C ASN A 726 -5.93 3.83 41.56
N LEU A 727 -6.77 4.84 41.73
CA LEU A 727 -6.49 5.84 42.75
C LEU A 727 -6.66 5.11 44.09
N HIS A 728 -5.56 4.99 44.83
CA HIS A 728 -5.69 4.98 46.29
C HIS A 728 -6.57 6.19 46.67
N PRO A 729 -7.43 6.09 47.69
CA PRO A 729 -8.08 7.28 48.22
C PRO A 729 -6.98 8.30 48.51
N LEU A 730 -7.15 9.54 48.05
CA LEU A 730 -6.30 10.65 48.47
C LEU A 730 -6.20 10.61 50.01
N PRO A 731 -5.02 10.86 50.63
CA PRO A 731 -4.94 11.00 52.07
C PRO A 731 -5.94 12.06 52.53
N GLU A 732 -6.73 11.76 53.56
CA GLU A 732 -7.59 12.72 54.26
C GLU A 732 -6.73 13.77 54.98
N HIS A 733 -6.12 14.70 54.24
CA HIS A 733 -5.48 15.87 54.82
C HIS A 733 -5.61 17.09 53.92
N ILE A 734 -6.80 17.37 53.38
CA ILE A 734 -7.23 18.73 53.04
C ILE A 734 -8.73 18.84 53.34
N ASN A 735 -9.05 18.81 54.64
CA ASN A 735 -10.38 19.18 55.13
C ASN A 735 -10.19 19.90 56.47
N ASN A 736 -9.53 21.06 56.43
CA ASN A 736 -9.55 22.10 57.47
C ASN A 736 -8.72 23.31 57.01
N GLN A 737 -9.24 24.10 56.07
CA GLN A 737 -8.86 25.50 55.90
C GLN A 737 -9.87 26.28 55.03
N VAL A 738 -11.17 26.11 55.30
CA VAL A 738 -12.21 27.09 54.89
C VAL A 738 -13.27 27.11 55.99
N ARG A 739 -12.87 27.43 57.22
CA ARG A 739 -13.74 27.82 58.35
C ARG A 739 -12.84 28.50 59.40
N ASN A 740 -12.60 29.79 59.21
CA ASN A 740 -12.20 30.81 60.20
C ASN A 740 -11.21 31.81 59.60
N THR A 741 -11.76 32.84 58.93
CA THR A 741 -11.24 34.22 58.95
C THR A 741 -12.35 35.13 58.41
N GLN A 742 -13.43 35.26 59.19
CA GLN A 742 -14.20 36.49 59.30
C GLN A 742 -14.03 36.96 60.74
N SER A 743 -13.00 37.77 60.99
CA SER A 743 -12.90 38.74 62.09
C SER A 743 -11.50 39.36 62.07
N LEU A 744 -11.49 40.68 61.85
CA LEU A 744 -10.36 41.64 61.76
C LEU A 744 -9.68 41.75 60.40
#